data_AF-A0A8C6FD29-F1
#
_entry.id   AF-A0A8C6FD29-F1
#
_cell.length_a   1.000
_cell.length_b   1.000
_cell.length_c   1.000
_cell.angle_alpha   90.00
_cell.angle_beta   90.00
_cell.angle_gamma   90.00
#
_symmetry.space_group_name_H-M   'P 1'
#
loop_
_entity.id
_entity.type
_entity.pdbx_description
1 polymer ?
#
loop_
_entity_poly.entity_id
_entity_poly.type
_entity_poly.pdbx_seq_one_letter_code
_entity_poly.pdbx_strand_id
1 'polypeptide(L)'
;MERPRGSCLCGCLSVLALLPALSLAQYESWRHYPEHFQQPAPEYHRPQVPSDVVKIQLRLAGQKRKHSEGRVEVYYDGRWGTVCDDDFSIHAAHVVCRELGYVEAKSWTPSSSYGKGEGPIWLDNVYCTGNEGTLAACSSNGWGVTDCKHTEDVGVVCSDKRIPGFKFDNSLINNIENMNIQVEDIRIRAILSAYRRRTPVTEGYVEVKEGKTWKQICDRHWTAKNSRVVCGMFGFPGEKSYNAKVYKMFAARKKQRYWPFSMDCTGTEAHISSCRLGPQVSLDPVKNVTCENGLPAVVSCVPGQVFSPDGPSRFRKAYKPEQPLVRLRGGANVGEGRVEVLKNGEWGTVCDDKWDLVSASVVCRELGFGSAKEAITGSRLGQGIGPIHLNEIECTGNEKSIIGCKFNAESQGCNHEEDAGVRCNIPAMGFQKRLRLNGGRNPYEGRVEVLVERNGSLVWGTVCGENWGIVEAMVVCRQLGLGFASNAFQDTWYWHGNINANKVVMSGVKCSGTELSLAHCRHDGEDLACPEGGVQHGAGVACSETAPDLVLNAEIVQQSTYLEDRPMFMLQCAMEENCLAASAANTNPTTGYRRLLRFSSQIHNNGQSDFRPKNGRHAWIWHDCHRHYHSMEVFTHYDLLNLNGTKVAEGHKASFCLEDTECEGDIQKSYECANFGEQGITMGCWDMYRHDIDCQWVDITDVPPGDYLFQVVINPNYEVAESDYTNNVMKCRTRYDGHRIWMYNCHIGGSFSEETEKKFEHFSGLINNQLSTR
;
A
#
# COMPACT_ATOMS: atom_id res chain seq x y z
N MET A 1 67.82 49.20 -22.52
CA MET A 1 68.18 47.86 -22.00
C MET A 1 67.25 46.85 -22.64
N GLU A 2 67.80 45.70 -22.99
CA GLU A 2 67.59 44.99 -24.25
C GLU A 2 66.29 44.16 -24.38
N ARG A 3 65.76 44.18 -25.61
CA ARG A 3 64.85 43.20 -26.28
C ARG A 3 65.68 41.96 -26.73
N PRO A 4 65.17 40.92 -27.46
CA PRO A 4 63.91 40.77 -28.23
C PRO A 4 63.21 39.39 -28.13
N ARG A 5 61.91 39.26 -28.44
CA ARG A 5 61.21 39.01 -29.73
C ARG A 5 61.42 37.65 -30.42
N GLY A 6 60.28 37.11 -30.86
CA GLY A 6 60.03 36.53 -32.18
C GLY A 6 58.74 35.71 -32.13
N SER A 7 57.79 35.68 -33.07
CA SER A 7 57.47 36.32 -34.36
C SER A 7 56.32 35.42 -34.89
N CYS A 8 55.42 35.72 -35.81
CA CYS A 8 54.89 36.89 -36.47
C CYS A 8 53.60 36.41 -37.15
N LEU A 9 52.63 37.29 -37.33
CA LEU A 9 51.37 37.05 -38.05
C LEU A 9 51.57 36.97 -39.58
N CYS A 10 50.59 36.37 -40.28
CA CYS A 10 49.65 37.07 -41.19
C CYS A 10 49.51 36.51 -42.62
N GLY A 11 48.24 36.32 -43.02
CA GLY A 11 47.70 36.58 -44.36
C GLY A 11 47.87 35.49 -45.43
N CYS A 12 47.03 35.34 -46.45
CA CYS A 12 45.63 35.71 -46.73
C CYS A 12 45.29 35.17 -48.15
N LEU A 13 44.00 35.00 -48.46
CA LEU A 13 43.34 34.93 -49.79
C LEU A 13 43.42 33.59 -50.58
N SER A 14 42.36 32.75 -50.60
CA SER A 14 41.09 32.76 -51.39
C SER A 14 41.29 32.23 -52.83
N VAL A 15 40.49 31.34 -53.45
CA VAL A 15 39.02 31.28 -53.62
C VAL A 15 38.61 29.86 -54.14
N LEU A 16 37.35 29.44 -53.90
CA LEU A 16 36.39 28.73 -54.79
C LEU A 16 35.75 27.41 -54.27
N ALA A 17 34.48 27.58 -53.84
CA ALA A 17 33.28 26.88 -54.33
C ALA A 17 32.79 25.55 -53.68
N LEU A 18 31.48 25.59 -53.36
CA LEU A 18 30.46 24.52 -53.30
C LEU A 18 30.20 23.80 -51.95
N LEU A 19 28.99 24.03 -51.43
CA LEU A 19 28.24 23.22 -50.44
C LEU A 19 27.67 21.94 -51.11
N PRO A 20 27.42 20.82 -50.40
CA PRO A 20 26.27 20.69 -49.49
C PRO A 20 26.51 19.93 -48.16
N ALA A 21 25.53 20.04 -47.27
CA ALA A 21 25.42 19.37 -45.98
C ALA A 21 25.24 17.84 -46.10
N LEU A 22 25.85 17.08 -45.17
CA LEU A 22 25.33 15.88 -44.47
C LEU A 22 26.49 15.06 -43.87
N SER A 23 26.56 14.98 -42.54
CA SER A 23 26.72 13.70 -41.81
C SER A 23 26.50 13.93 -40.31
N LEU A 24 25.25 13.72 -39.89
CA LEU A 24 24.85 13.30 -38.55
C LEU A 24 25.21 11.81 -38.37
N ALA A 25 25.37 11.40 -37.10
CA ALA A 25 25.54 10.03 -36.57
C ALA A 25 27.03 9.58 -36.52
N GLN A 26 27.57 8.91 -35.49
CA GLN A 26 27.08 8.11 -34.33
C GLN A 26 28.16 8.24 -33.22
N TYR A 27 27.88 8.23 -31.91
CA TYR A 27 27.71 7.00 -31.13
C TYR A 27 26.95 7.27 -29.81
N GLU A 28 25.73 6.76 -29.75
CA GLU A 28 24.99 6.40 -28.53
C GLU A 28 25.42 4.99 -28.11
N SER A 29 25.80 4.83 -26.84
CA SER A 29 25.90 3.55 -26.11
C SER A 29 26.32 3.96 -24.68
N TRP A 30 25.57 3.81 -23.58
CA TRP A 30 24.73 2.71 -23.11
C TRP A 30 23.61 3.27 -22.22
N ARG A 31 22.36 2.92 -22.51
CA ARG A 31 21.21 2.93 -21.59
C ARG A 31 20.66 1.50 -21.53
N HIS A 32 19.96 1.21 -20.42
CA HIS A 32 18.94 0.18 -20.20
C HIS A 32 19.30 -1.10 -19.40
N TYR A 33 18.81 -1.16 -18.15
CA TYR A 33 18.27 -2.36 -17.47
C TYR A 33 16.72 -2.22 -17.45
N PRO A 34 15.94 -3.30 -17.38
CA PRO A 34 15.16 -3.75 -18.54
C PRO A 34 13.71 -3.24 -18.56
N GLU A 35 13.40 -2.38 -19.53
CA GLU A 35 12.18 -2.51 -20.33
C GLU A 35 12.30 -3.79 -21.16
N HIS A 36 11.70 -4.88 -20.69
CA HIS A 36 11.25 -5.89 -21.64
C HIS A 36 9.92 -5.44 -22.25
N PHE A 37 10.03 -5.14 -23.54
CA PHE A 37 9.01 -4.81 -24.54
C PHE A 37 8.56 -3.34 -24.67
N GLN A 38 9.43 -2.51 -25.25
CA GLN A 38 9.00 -1.58 -26.32
C GLN A 38 9.73 -1.91 -27.62
N GLN A 39 9.45 -3.08 -28.19
CA GLN A 39 9.15 -3.06 -29.63
C GLN A 39 7.99 -2.06 -29.82
N PRO A 40 7.92 -1.28 -30.91
CA PRO A 40 6.67 -0.57 -31.20
C PRO A 40 5.56 -1.60 -31.08
N ALA A 41 4.63 -1.39 -30.14
CA ALA A 41 3.56 -2.35 -29.89
C ALA A 41 3.00 -2.72 -31.27
N PRO A 42 3.01 -4.01 -31.67
CA PRO A 42 2.45 -4.39 -32.94
C PRO A 42 1.06 -3.77 -33.02
N GLU A 43 0.74 -3.11 -34.13
CA GLU A 43 -0.60 -2.57 -34.31
C GLU A 43 -1.58 -3.70 -34.00
N TYR A 44 -2.44 -3.51 -33.00
CA TYR A 44 -3.40 -4.54 -32.62
C TYR A 44 -4.37 -4.70 -33.79
N HIS A 45 -4.19 -5.78 -34.55
CA HIS A 45 -5.12 -6.18 -35.59
C HIS A 45 -6.23 -6.97 -34.90
N ARG A 46 -7.40 -6.34 -34.73
CA ARG A 46 -8.58 -7.02 -34.20
C ARG A 46 -8.83 -8.27 -35.05
N PRO A 47 -9.01 -9.47 -34.44
CA PRO A 47 -9.31 -10.68 -35.19
C PRO A 47 -10.50 -10.44 -36.12
N GLN A 48 -10.42 -10.89 -37.38
CA GLN A 48 -11.53 -10.71 -38.32
C GLN A 48 -12.72 -11.52 -37.82
N VAL A 49 -13.80 -10.82 -37.49
CA VAL A 49 -15.07 -11.42 -37.08
C VAL A 49 -15.82 -11.82 -38.36
N PRO A 50 -16.25 -13.09 -38.51
CA PRO A 50 -17.06 -13.52 -39.64
C PRO A 50 -18.35 -12.67 -39.77
N SER A 51 -18.79 -12.38 -40.99
CA SER A 51 -19.93 -11.47 -41.25
C SER A 51 -21.28 -11.99 -40.73
N ASP A 52 -21.35 -13.29 -40.45
CA ASP A 52 -22.47 -14.04 -39.90
C ASP A 52 -22.54 -14.01 -38.37
N VAL A 53 -21.47 -13.56 -37.69
CA VAL A 53 -21.47 -13.39 -36.23
C VAL A 53 -22.27 -12.15 -35.84
N VAL A 54 -23.17 -12.35 -34.89
CA VAL A 54 -24.00 -11.31 -34.30
C VAL A 54 -23.14 -10.22 -33.65
N LYS A 55 -23.47 -8.96 -33.91
CA LYS A 55 -22.82 -7.83 -33.24
C LYS A 55 -23.39 -7.64 -31.84
N ILE A 56 -22.51 -7.63 -30.85
CA ILE A 56 -22.84 -7.41 -29.45
C ILE A 56 -21.99 -6.30 -28.84
N GLN A 57 -22.36 -5.90 -27.62
CA GLN A 57 -21.53 -5.06 -26.78
C GLN A 57 -21.43 -5.63 -25.37
N LEU A 58 -20.24 -5.56 -24.78
CA LEU A 58 -19.98 -6.01 -23.41
C LEU A 58 -19.84 -4.83 -22.44
N ARG A 59 -20.21 -5.06 -21.17
CA ARG A 59 -19.80 -4.24 -20.03
C ARG A 59 -19.55 -5.10 -18.79
N LEU A 60 -18.75 -4.56 -17.87
CA LEU A 60 -18.63 -5.10 -16.51
C LEU A 60 -19.57 -4.31 -15.59
N ALA A 61 -20.38 -5.03 -14.81
CA ALA A 61 -21.39 -4.48 -13.90
C ALA A 61 -21.30 -5.15 -12.50
N GLY A 62 -22.22 -4.79 -11.60
CA GLY A 62 -22.29 -5.36 -10.25
C GLY A 62 -21.44 -4.63 -9.19
N GLN A 63 -21.22 -5.30 -8.06
CA GLN A 63 -20.47 -4.82 -6.90
C GLN A 63 -18.97 -4.85 -7.15
N LYS A 64 -18.47 -3.91 -7.96
CA LYS A 64 -17.07 -3.87 -8.39
C LYS A 64 -16.12 -3.59 -7.23
N ARG A 65 -15.05 -4.38 -7.10
CA ARG A 65 -13.92 -4.09 -6.18
C ARG A 65 -12.80 -3.30 -6.86
N LYS A 66 -12.77 -3.32 -8.20
CA LYS A 66 -11.92 -2.48 -9.07
C LYS A 66 -12.67 -2.09 -10.34
N HIS A 67 -12.16 -1.08 -11.04
CA HIS A 67 -12.74 -0.67 -12.33
C HIS A 67 -12.56 -1.70 -13.47
N SER A 68 -11.63 -2.65 -13.33
CA SER A 68 -11.23 -3.68 -14.31
C SER A 68 -11.89 -5.05 -14.08
N GLU A 69 -12.91 -5.13 -13.22
CA GLU A 69 -13.60 -6.37 -12.90
C GLU A 69 -15.12 -6.15 -12.73
N GLY A 70 -15.86 -7.25 -12.76
CA GLY A 70 -17.30 -7.26 -12.50
C GLY A 70 -18.02 -8.39 -13.22
N ARG A 71 -19.34 -8.47 -13.00
CA ARG A 71 -20.25 -9.37 -13.73
C ARG A 71 -20.26 -9.01 -15.21
N VAL A 72 -20.20 -10.03 -16.08
CA VAL A 72 -20.26 -9.85 -17.53
C VAL A 72 -21.71 -9.63 -17.94
N GLU A 73 -21.97 -8.50 -18.59
CA GLU A 73 -23.26 -8.23 -19.22
C GLU A 73 -23.08 -8.00 -20.71
N VAL A 74 -24.02 -8.55 -21.49
CA VAL A 74 -24.06 -8.51 -22.95
C VAL A 74 -25.28 -7.71 -23.39
N TYR A 75 -25.07 -6.75 -24.28
CA TYR A 75 -26.14 -6.04 -24.97
C TYR A 75 -26.46 -6.75 -26.28
N TYR A 76 -27.65 -7.33 -26.35
CA TYR A 76 -28.17 -8.04 -27.50
C TYR A 76 -29.67 -7.79 -27.61
N ASP A 77 -30.19 -7.67 -28.84
CA ASP A 77 -31.61 -7.42 -29.14
C ASP A 77 -32.26 -6.27 -28.32
N GLY A 78 -31.54 -5.13 -28.22
CA GLY A 78 -32.07 -3.92 -27.60
C GLY A 78 -32.12 -3.91 -26.08
N ARG A 79 -31.59 -4.93 -25.40
CA ARG A 79 -31.56 -5.02 -23.92
C ARG A 79 -30.26 -5.63 -23.39
N TRP A 80 -29.91 -5.25 -22.17
CA TRP A 80 -28.81 -5.89 -21.44
C TRP A 80 -29.28 -7.22 -20.83
N GLY A 81 -28.38 -8.19 -20.78
CA GLY A 81 -28.54 -9.49 -20.10
C GLY A 81 -27.19 -10.02 -19.63
N THR A 82 -27.17 -11.16 -18.95
CA THR A 82 -25.97 -11.76 -18.33
C THR A 82 -25.45 -12.98 -19.10
N VAL A 83 -24.39 -13.61 -18.58
CA VAL A 83 -23.78 -14.83 -19.10
C VAL A 83 -23.68 -15.83 -17.96
N CYS A 84 -24.07 -17.09 -18.19
CA CYS A 84 -23.94 -18.16 -17.21
C CYS A 84 -22.47 -18.59 -17.01
N ASP A 85 -22.13 -19.09 -15.83
CA ASP A 85 -20.81 -19.59 -15.47
C ASP A 85 -20.58 -21.06 -15.86
N ASP A 86 -21.62 -21.79 -16.27
CA ASP A 86 -21.52 -23.16 -16.80
C ASP A 86 -20.60 -23.24 -18.02
N ASP A 87 -19.65 -24.19 -17.98
CA ASP A 87 -18.54 -24.39 -18.92
C ASP A 87 -17.70 -23.12 -19.23
N PHE A 88 -17.90 -22.03 -18.48
CA PHE A 88 -17.12 -20.82 -18.66
C PHE A 88 -15.68 -21.06 -18.20
N SER A 89 -14.72 -20.53 -18.96
CA SER A 89 -13.30 -20.76 -18.68
C SER A 89 -12.48 -19.48 -18.78
N ILE A 90 -11.23 -19.56 -18.32
CA ILE A 90 -10.28 -18.45 -18.45
C ILE A 90 -10.10 -18.01 -19.91
N HIS A 91 -10.28 -18.91 -20.89
CA HIS A 91 -10.23 -18.58 -22.31
C HIS A 91 -11.38 -17.64 -22.70
N ALA A 92 -12.60 -17.92 -22.24
CA ALA A 92 -13.74 -17.03 -22.44
C ALA A 92 -13.53 -15.68 -21.74
N ALA A 93 -12.96 -15.69 -20.53
CA ALA A 93 -12.57 -14.47 -19.84
C ALA A 93 -11.54 -13.64 -20.63
N HIS A 94 -10.53 -14.27 -21.25
CA HIS A 94 -9.59 -13.56 -22.11
C HIS A 94 -10.29 -12.91 -23.32
N VAL A 95 -11.26 -13.58 -23.94
CA VAL A 95 -12.07 -13.00 -25.02
C VAL A 95 -12.84 -11.78 -24.51
N VAL A 96 -13.54 -11.90 -23.37
CA VAL A 96 -14.27 -10.78 -22.74
C VAL A 96 -13.34 -9.61 -22.44
N CYS A 97 -12.23 -9.85 -21.75
CA CYS A 97 -11.28 -8.79 -21.37
C CYS A 97 -10.65 -8.11 -22.59
N ARG A 98 -10.28 -8.88 -23.62
CA ARG A 98 -9.74 -8.35 -24.88
C ARG A 98 -10.78 -7.57 -25.68
N GLU A 99 -12.01 -8.05 -25.71
CA GLU A 99 -13.15 -7.34 -26.33
C GLU A 99 -13.47 -6.03 -25.59
N LEU A 100 -13.22 -5.98 -24.28
CA LEU A 100 -13.29 -4.77 -23.44
C LEU A 100 -12.01 -3.90 -23.50
N GLY A 101 -11.01 -4.29 -24.29
CA GLY A 101 -9.77 -3.53 -24.52
C GLY A 101 -8.70 -3.68 -23.44
N TYR A 102 -8.81 -4.65 -22.55
CA TYR A 102 -7.75 -5.06 -21.63
C TYR A 102 -6.82 -6.06 -22.30
N VAL A 103 -5.55 -6.09 -21.88
CA VAL A 103 -4.55 -6.99 -22.49
C VAL A 103 -4.91 -8.45 -22.27
N GLU A 104 -5.42 -8.78 -21.09
CA GLU A 104 -5.66 -10.16 -20.66
C GLU A 104 -6.66 -10.23 -19.50
N ALA A 105 -7.23 -11.42 -19.30
CA ALA A 105 -7.91 -11.77 -18.05
C ALA A 105 -6.88 -12.29 -17.04
N LYS A 106 -7.04 -11.92 -15.77
CA LYS A 106 -6.29 -12.47 -14.64
C LYS A 106 -6.99 -13.67 -14.03
N SER A 107 -8.32 -13.61 -13.95
CA SER A 107 -9.17 -14.68 -13.44
C SER A 107 -10.63 -14.45 -13.85
N TRP A 108 -11.51 -15.38 -13.51
CA TRP A 108 -12.96 -15.28 -13.60
C TRP A 108 -13.58 -15.86 -12.32
N THR A 109 -14.83 -15.51 -12.04
CA THR A 109 -15.52 -15.94 -10.83
C THR A 109 -16.92 -16.48 -11.16
N PRO A 110 -17.30 -17.63 -10.59
CA PRO A 110 -18.63 -18.19 -10.74
C PRO A 110 -19.62 -17.57 -9.74
N SER A 111 -20.84 -18.08 -9.77
CA SER A 111 -21.85 -18.00 -8.74
C SER A 111 -22.26 -16.57 -8.35
N SER A 112 -22.31 -15.67 -9.34
CA SER A 112 -22.71 -14.28 -9.14
C SER A 112 -21.92 -13.56 -8.05
N SER A 113 -20.60 -13.81 -8.00
CA SER A 113 -19.67 -13.21 -7.03
C SER A 113 -19.67 -11.68 -7.00
N TYR A 114 -20.13 -11.03 -8.08
CA TYR A 114 -20.30 -9.56 -8.17
C TYR A 114 -21.75 -9.11 -7.99
N GLY A 115 -22.60 -9.97 -7.40
CA GLY A 115 -24.03 -9.82 -7.31
C GLY A 115 -24.77 -10.41 -8.50
N LYS A 116 -26.06 -10.69 -8.30
CA LYS A 116 -26.98 -11.21 -9.33
C LYS A 116 -27.31 -10.13 -10.35
N GLY A 117 -27.40 -10.50 -11.62
CA GLY A 117 -27.95 -9.66 -12.66
C GLY A 117 -29.48 -9.66 -12.67
N GLU A 118 -30.02 -8.96 -13.65
CA GLU A 118 -31.46 -8.88 -13.91
C GLU A 118 -31.70 -9.02 -15.41
N GLY A 119 -32.87 -9.54 -15.79
CA GLY A 119 -33.29 -9.67 -17.18
C GLY A 119 -32.93 -11.03 -17.80
N PRO A 120 -32.66 -11.11 -19.11
CA PRO A 120 -32.30 -12.37 -19.76
C PRO A 120 -30.86 -12.80 -19.44
N ILE A 121 -30.63 -14.10 -19.34
CA ILE A 121 -29.30 -14.70 -19.45
C ILE A 121 -29.09 -15.02 -20.93
N TRP A 122 -28.16 -14.31 -21.57
CA TRP A 122 -28.01 -14.36 -23.02
C TRP A 122 -27.20 -15.53 -23.53
N LEU A 123 -26.19 -15.93 -22.78
CA LEU A 123 -25.23 -16.95 -23.19
C LEU A 123 -25.04 -17.95 -22.06
N ASP A 124 -24.92 -19.21 -22.46
CA ASP A 124 -24.79 -20.38 -21.59
C ASP A 124 -23.91 -21.43 -22.27
N ASN A 125 -23.22 -22.25 -21.46
CA ASN A 125 -22.15 -23.17 -21.86
C ASN A 125 -21.16 -22.53 -22.83
N VAL A 126 -20.63 -21.36 -22.44
CA VAL A 126 -19.79 -20.55 -23.33
C VAL A 126 -18.39 -21.15 -23.45
N TYR A 127 -18.13 -21.75 -24.60
CA TYR A 127 -16.84 -22.34 -24.91
C TYR A 127 -16.06 -21.49 -25.92
N CYS A 128 -14.94 -20.92 -25.46
CA CYS A 128 -13.99 -20.17 -26.27
C CYS A 128 -12.62 -20.87 -26.29
N THR A 129 -11.92 -20.81 -27.42
CA THR A 129 -10.50 -21.17 -27.56
C THR A 129 -9.56 -20.10 -27.00
N GLY A 130 -10.04 -18.87 -26.83
CA GLY A 130 -9.28 -17.71 -26.34
C GLY A 130 -8.78 -16.78 -27.45
N ASN A 131 -8.98 -17.14 -28.72
CA ASN A 131 -8.52 -16.38 -29.90
C ASN A 131 -9.65 -15.62 -30.62
N GLU A 132 -10.89 -15.79 -30.18
CA GLU A 132 -12.08 -15.17 -30.75
C GLU A 132 -12.03 -13.63 -30.62
N GLY A 133 -12.49 -12.92 -31.66
CA GLY A 133 -12.54 -11.45 -31.65
C GLY A 133 -13.66 -10.87 -30.79
N THR A 134 -14.68 -11.66 -30.48
CA THR A 134 -15.86 -11.30 -29.68
C THR A 134 -16.44 -12.54 -29.01
N LEU A 135 -17.08 -12.36 -27.85
CA LEU A 135 -17.76 -13.42 -27.11
C LEU A 135 -18.88 -14.07 -27.94
N ALA A 136 -19.51 -13.31 -28.84
CA ALA A 136 -20.55 -13.82 -29.75
C ALA A 136 -20.03 -14.86 -30.77
N ALA A 137 -18.71 -14.95 -30.96
CA ALA A 137 -18.09 -15.92 -31.86
C ALA A 137 -17.73 -17.24 -31.13
N CYS A 138 -17.89 -17.29 -29.81
CA CYS A 138 -17.70 -18.52 -29.05
C CYS A 138 -18.90 -19.45 -29.20
N SER A 139 -18.66 -20.75 -29.06
CA SER A 139 -19.74 -21.73 -29.03
C SER A 139 -20.56 -21.54 -27.75
N SER A 140 -21.88 -21.69 -27.85
CA SER A 140 -22.84 -21.60 -26.73
C SER A 140 -24.11 -22.37 -27.08
N ASN A 141 -25.03 -22.51 -26.13
CA ASN A 141 -26.35 -23.11 -26.37
C ASN A 141 -27.27 -22.28 -27.28
N GLY A 142 -26.86 -21.06 -27.65
CA GLY A 142 -27.63 -20.11 -28.44
C GLY A 142 -28.18 -18.95 -27.62
N TRP A 143 -28.51 -17.85 -28.29
CA TRP A 143 -28.93 -16.60 -27.64
C TRP A 143 -30.23 -16.76 -26.84
N GLY A 144 -30.14 -16.55 -25.52
CA GLY A 144 -31.28 -16.64 -24.60
C GLY A 144 -31.74 -18.07 -24.31
N VAL A 145 -30.96 -19.08 -24.71
CA VAL A 145 -31.21 -20.49 -24.42
C VAL A 145 -30.34 -20.89 -23.23
N THR A 146 -30.96 -21.07 -22.08
CA THR A 146 -30.27 -21.37 -20.82
C THR A 146 -31.21 -22.07 -19.83
N ASP A 147 -30.65 -22.92 -18.97
CA ASP A 147 -31.30 -23.47 -17.78
C ASP A 147 -30.77 -22.87 -16.46
N CYS A 148 -29.79 -21.96 -16.55
CA CYS A 148 -29.21 -21.23 -15.44
C CYS A 148 -30.17 -20.21 -14.81
N LYS A 149 -29.83 -19.79 -13.60
CA LYS A 149 -30.44 -18.66 -12.87
C LYS A 149 -29.40 -17.57 -12.65
N HIS A 150 -29.83 -16.36 -12.27
CA HIS A 150 -28.90 -15.29 -11.88
C HIS A 150 -28.07 -15.57 -10.61
N THR A 151 -28.15 -16.77 -10.02
CA THR A 151 -27.16 -17.26 -9.05
C THR A 151 -25.89 -17.75 -9.71
N GLU A 152 -25.89 -17.92 -11.02
CA GLU A 152 -24.84 -18.52 -11.86
C GLU A 152 -24.31 -17.47 -12.87
N ASP A 153 -24.52 -16.17 -12.63
CA ASP A 153 -23.97 -15.16 -13.53
C ASP A 153 -22.45 -15.07 -13.34
N VAL A 154 -21.72 -15.05 -14.46
CA VAL A 154 -20.26 -15.05 -14.44
C VAL A 154 -19.66 -13.66 -14.23
N GLY A 155 -18.58 -13.63 -13.46
CA GLY A 155 -17.70 -12.47 -13.27
C GLY A 155 -16.34 -12.65 -13.94
N VAL A 156 -15.71 -11.55 -14.34
CA VAL A 156 -14.32 -11.56 -14.85
C VAL A 156 -13.46 -10.51 -14.15
N VAL A 157 -12.17 -10.83 -14.01
CA VAL A 157 -11.13 -9.92 -13.52
C VAL A 157 -10.12 -9.70 -14.64
N CYS A 158 -10.10 -8.49 -15.20
CA CYS A 158 -9.15 -8.13 -16.26
C CYS A 158 -7.85 -7.56 -15.67
N SER A 159 -6.79 -7.56 -16.47
CA SER A 159 -5.57 -6.83 -16.10
C SER A 159 -5.81 -5.31 -16.13
N ASP A 160 -5.06 -4.55 -15.34
CA ASP A 160 -5.14 -3.08 -15.39
C ASP A 160 -4.51 -2.49 -16.66
N LYS A 161 -3.83 -3.33 -17.46
CA LYS A 161 -3.17 -2.94 -18.70
C LYS A 161 -4.18 -2.90 -19.84
N ARG A 162 -4.18 -1.79 -20.59
CA ARG A 162 -4.97 -1.62 -21.81
C ARG A 162 -4.20 -2.04 -23.05
N ILE A 163 -4.92 -2.55 -24.04
CA ILE A 163 -4.38 -2.78 -25.38
C ILE A 163 -4.11 -1.40 -26.02
N PRO A 164 -2.85 -1.08 -26.39
CA PRO A 164 -2.55 0.21 -27.02
C PRO A 164 -3.21 0.36 -28.39
N GLY A 165 -3.87 1.48 -28.65
CA GLY A 165 -4.54 1.77 -29.92
C GLY A 165 -5.88 1.05 -30.12
N PHE A 166 -6.46 0.46 -29.06
CA PHE A 166 -7.72 -0.28 -29.14
C PHE A 166 -8.88 0.63 -29.57
N LYS A 167 -9.70 0.13 -30.50
CA LYS A 167 -10.92 0.81 -30.97
C LYS A 167 -12.10 -0.14 -30.85
N PHE A 168 -13.19 0.34 -30.26
CA PHE A 168 -14.47 -0.37 -30.29
C PHE A 168 -15.12 -0.27 -31.67
N ASP A 169 -15.91 -1.29 -32.03
CA ASP A 169 -16.77 -1.20 -33.22
C ASP A 169 -17.98 -0.32 -32.85
N ASN A 170 -18.00 0.88 -33.42
CA ASN A 170 -18.97 1.94 -33.13
C ASN A 170 -20.34 1.74 -33.81
N SER A 171 -20.60 0.57 -34.43
CA SER A 171 -21.81 0.35 -35.25
C SER A 171 -23.13 0.24 -34.48
N LEU A 172 -23.11 0.12 -33.15
CA LEU A 172 -24.32 0.04 -32.29
C LEU A 172 -24.61 1.32 -31.47
N ILE A 173 -23.86 2.40 -31.70
CA ILE A 173 -23.87 3.63 -30.87
C ILE A 173 -25.23 4.35 -30.82
N ASN A 174 -26.11 4.16 -31.81
CA ASN A 174 -27.37 4.92 -31.88
C ASN A 174 -28.42 4.51 -30.83
N ASN A 175 -28.23 3.42 -30.07
CA ASN A 175 -29.26 2.88 -29.18
C ASN A 175 -28.79 2.61 -27.73
N ILE A 176 -27.66 3.14 -27.26
CA ILE A 176 -27.10 2.74 -25.95
C ILE A 176 -26.64 3.96 -25.14
N GLU A 177 -27.36 4.28 -24.06
CA GLU A 177 -27.10 5.41 -23.15
C GLU A 177 -25.93 5.17 -22.16
N ASN A 178 -25.40 3.94 -22.07
CA ASN A 178 -24.39 3.54 -21.08
C ASN A 178 -23.27 2.67 -21.68
N MET A 179 -22.43 3.23 -22.55
CA MET A 179 -21.14 2.61 -22.84
C MET A 179 -20.13 3.03 -21.77
N ASN A 180 -19.54 2.06 -21.05
CA ASN A 180 -18.33 2.29 -20.25
C ASN A 180 -17.19 2.63 -21.21
N ILE A 181 -16.96 3.91 -21.52
CA ILE A 181 -15.83 4.25 -22.36
C ILE A 181 -14.52 4.04 -21.60
N GLN A 182 -13.70 3.20 -22.21
CA GLN A 182 -12.38 2.87 -21.73
C GLN A 182 -11.37 3.84 -22.34
N VAL A 183 -10.97 4.81 -21.52
CA VAL A 183 -9.86 5.71 -21.79
C VAL A 183 -8.56 4.90 -21.71
N GLU A 184 -7.77 4.84 -22.79
CA GLU A 184 -6.48 4.13 -22.81
C GLU A 184 -5.52 4.70 -21.74
N ASP A 185 -5.47 6.03 -21.67
CA ASP A 185 -4.62 6.79 -20.77
C ASP A 185 -5.18 8.23 -20.67
N ILE A 186 -5.14 8.82 -19.49
CA ILE A 186 -5.65 10.18 -19.21
C ILE A 186 -4.59 10.96 -18.45
N ARG A 187 -4.50 12.26 -18.68
CA ARG A 187 -3.58 13.14 -17.94
C ARG A 187 -4.12 14.53 -17.70
N ILE A 188 -3.57 15.18 -16.68
CA ILE A 188 -3.68 16.62 -16.45
C ILE A 188 -2.45 17.31 -17.04
N ARG A 189 -2.61 18.05 -18.15
CA ARG A 189 -1.51 18.79 -18.78
C ARG A 189 -1.43 20.22 -18.23
N ALA A 190 -0.39 20.50 -17.43
CA ALA A 190 -0.12 21.83 -16.90
C ALA A 190 0.16 22.87 -18.02
N ILE A 191 -0.67 23.90 -18.09
CA ILE A 191 -0.54 24.95 -19.11
C ILE A 191 0.31 26.12 -18.60
N LEU A 192 0.11 26.53 -17.34
CA LEU A 192 0.80 27.66 -16.74
C LEU A 192 2.18 27.25 -16.21
N SER A 193 3.18 28.12 -16.38
CA SER A 193 4.56 27.90 -15.92
C SER A 193 4.63 27.63 -14.42
N ALA A 194 3.77 28.30 -13.64
CA ALA A 194 3.64 28.11 -12.19
C ALA A 194 3.32 26.66 -11.81
N TYR A 195 2.53 25.93 -12.62
CA TYR A 195 2.16 24.54 -12.37
C TYR A 195 3.08 23.53 -13.05
N ARG A 196 3.78 23.90 -14.14
CA ARG A 196 4.76 23.01 -14.80
C ARG A 196 5.99 22.69 -13.96
N ARG A 197 6.35 23.59 -13.04
CA ARG A 197 7.50 23.43 -12.13
C ARG A 197 7.10 22.90 -10.75
N ARG A 198 5.80 22.74 -10.49
CA ARG A 198 5.28 22.21 -9.23
C ARG A 198 5.00 20.73 -9.35
N THR A 199 5.25 20.02 -8.27
CA THR A 199 4.92 18.61 -8.13
C THR A 199 4.11 18.46 -6.84
N PRO A 200 2.90 17.88 -6.87
CA PRO A 200 2.22 17.32 -8.04
C PRO A 200 1.60 18.38 -8.97
N VAL A 201 1.24 17.98 -10.19
CA VAL A 201 0.46 18.82 -11.11
C VAL A 201 -1.00 18.87 -10.62
N THR A 202 -1.44 20.04 -10.18
CA THR A 202 -2.77 20.24 -9.60
C THR A 202 -3.77 20.90 -10.53
N GLU A 203 -3.33 21.50 -11.64
CA GLU A 203 -4.23 22.23 -12.55
C GLU A 203 -3.77 22.13 -14.01
N GLY A 204 -4.72 21.92 -14.92
CA GLY A 204 -4.41 21.83 -16.34
C GLY A 204 -5.56 21.32 -17.22
N TYR A 205 -5.27 21.15 -18.51
CA TYR A 205 -6.21 20.54 -19.44
C TYR A 205 -6.29 19.04 -19.23
N VAL A 206 -7.51 18.49 -19.30
CA VAL A 206 -7.74 17.06 -19.30
C VAL A 206 -7.56 16.53 -20.72
N GLU A 207 -6.65 15.58 -20.88
CA GLU A 207 -6.35 14.97 -22.17
C GLU A 207 -6.50 13.45 -22.10
N VAL A 208 -7.13 12.88 -23.13
CA VAL A 208 -7.29 11.44 -23.35
C VAL A 208 -6.33 11.03 -24.45
N LYS A 209 -5.65 9.91 -24.26
CA LYS A 209 -4.81 9.30 -25.29
C LYS A 209 -5.67 8.48 -26.23
N GLU A 210 -5.53 8.74 -27.52
CA GLU A 210 -6.15 7.96 -28.59
C GLU A 210 -5.05 7.58 -29.59
N GLY A 211 -4.63 6.31 -29.56
CA GLY A 211 -3.48 5.82 -30.30
C GLY A 211 -2.18 6.48 -29.82
N LYS A 212 -1.49 7.18 -30.73
CA LYS A 212 -0.23 7.91 -30.41
C LYS A 212 -0.45 9.39 -30.07
N THR A 213 -1.70 9.87 -30.06
CA THR A 213 -2.00 11.31 -29.90
C THR A 213 -2.82 11.61 -28.67
N TRP A 214 -2.49 12.71 -27.99
CA TRP A 214 -3.28 13.25 -26.88
C TRP A 214 -4.32 14.23 -27.42
N LYS A 215 -5.58 14.01 -27.06
CA LYS A 215 -6.73 14.82 -27.46
C LYS A 215 -7.38 15.44 -26.22
N GLN A 216 -7.82 16.69 -26.32
CA GLN A 216 -8.49 17.39 -25.22
C GLN A 216 -9.95 16.92 -25.07
N ILE A 217 -10.46 16.87 -23.85
CA ILE A 217 -11.92 16.73 -23.64
C ILE A 217 -12.58 18.10 -23.83
N CYS A 218 -13.74 18.14 -24.49
CA CYS A 218 -14.53 19.37 -24.64
C CYS A 218 -15.19 19.74 -23.30
N ASP A 219 -15.18 21.02 -22.94
CA ASP A 219 -15.81 21.53 -21.71
C ASP A 219 -17.35 21.62 -21.78
N ARG A 220 -17.92 21.37 -22.96
CA ARG A 220 -19.38 21.32 -23.14
C ARG A 220 -19.94 20.13 -22.34
N HIS A 221 -20.86 20.43 -21.42
CA HIS A 221 -21.39 19.48 -20.42
C HIS A 221 -20.39 19.07 -19.33
N TRP A 222 -19.21 19.69 -19.26
CA TRP A 222 -18.28 19.45 -18.15
C TRP A 222 -18.75 20.14 -16.88
N THR A 223 -18.99 19.36 -15.83
CA THR A 223 -19.47 19.84 -14.54
C THR A 223 -18.43 19.67 -13.43
N ALA A 224 -18.72 20.20 -12.24
CA ALA A 224 -17.90 19.95 -11.05
C ALA A 224 -17.80 18.46 -10.71
N LYS A 225 -18.85 17.66 -11.00
CA LYS A 225 -18.84 16.21 -10.78
C LYS A 225 -17.81 15.49 -11.64
N ASN A 226 -17.65 15.91 -12.91
CA ASN A 226 -16.59 15.39 -13.78
C ASN A 226 -15.21 15.74 -13.23
N SER A 227 -15.03 17.00 -12.80
CA SER A 227 -13.79 17.45 -12.18
C SER A 227 -13.47 16.67 -10.89
N ARG A 228 -14.47 16.36 -10.07
CA ARG A 228 -14.33 15.56 -8.84
C ARG A 228 -13.80 14.17 -9.13
N VAL A 229 -14.39 13.46 -10.11
CA VAL A 229 -13.91 12.12 -10.51
C VAL A 229 -12.49 12.16 -11.05
N VAL A 230 -12.17 13.14 -11.92
CA VAL A 230 -10.82 13.30 -12.45
C VAL A 230 -9.81 13.61 -11.33
N CYS A 231 -10.10 14.57 -10.46
CA CYS A 231 -9.22 14.87 -9.33
C CYS A 231 -9.05 13.64 -8.43
N GLY A 232 -10.12 12.91 -8.12
CA GLY A 232 -10.10 11.66 -7.37
C GLY A 232 -9.17 10.62 -7.98
N MET A 233 -9.31 10.30 -9.27
CA MET A 233 -8.45 9.27 -9.88
C MET A 233 -6.98 9.68 -10.00
N PHE A 234 -6.66 10.99 -9.94
CA PHE A 234 -5.27 11.49 -9.87
C PHE A 234 -4.76 11.69 -8.44
N GLY A 235 -5.50 11.20 -7.44
CA GLY A 235 -5.05 11.17 -6.05
C GLY A 235 -5.38 12.42 -5.25
N PHE A 236 -6.34 13.23 -5.69
CA PHE A 236 -6.74 14.46 -5.00
C PHE A 236 -8.13 14.31 -4.36
N PRO A 237 -8.31 14.68 -3.08
CA PRO A 237 -9.57 14.52 -2.36
C PRO A 237 -10.71 15.42 -2.84
N GLY A 238 -10.40 16.46 -3.63
CA GLY A 238 -11.42 17.33 -4.17
C GLY A 238 -10.92 18.31 -5.21
N GLU A 239 -11.87 19.07 -5.74
CA GLU A 239 -11.70 20.07 -6.78
C GLU A 239 -11.93 21.49 -6.25
N LYS A 240 -11.42 22.48 -6.98
CA LYS A 240 -11.63 23.92 -6.71
C LYS A 240 -11.83 24.72 -8.00
N SER A 241 -12.27 25.96 -7.85
CA SER A 241 -12.43 26.88 -8.99
C SER A 241 -11.08 27.32 -9.57
N TYR A 242 -11.04 27.57 -10.88
CA TYR A 242 -9.88 28.08 -11.61
C TYR A 242 -10.20 29.38 -12.37
N ASN A 243 -9.16 30.09 -12.83
CA ASN A 243 -9.34 31.30 -13.62
C ASN A 243 -9.59 30.99 -15.11
N ALA A 244 -10.86 30.85 -15.48
CA ALA A 244 -11.26 30.51 -16.85
C ALA A 244 -10.77 31.49 -17.93
N LYS A 245 -10.60 32.78 -17.61
CA LYS A 245 -10.14 33.79 -18.58
C LYS A 245 -8.74 33.47 -19.11
N VAL A 246 -7.86 32.98 -18.23
CA VAL A 246 -6.48 32.63 -18.59
C VAL A 246 -6.46 31.44 -19.53
N TYR A 247 -7.20 30.37 -19.22
CA TYR A 247 -7.27 29.19 -20.06
C TYR A 247 -7.92 29.45 -21.41
N LYS A 248 -8.96 30.29 -21.46
CA LYS A 248 -9.57 30.75 -22.72
C LYS A 248 -8.55 31.45 -23.62
N MET A 249 -7.68 32.29 -23.05
CA MET A 249 -6.60 32.95 -23.79
C MET A 249 -5.60 31.95 -24.37
N PHE A 250 -5.19 30.93 -23.61
CA PHE A 250 -4.28 29.89 -24.09
C PHE A 250 -4.91 28.96 -25.13
N ALA A 251 -6.20 28.64 -24.97
CA ALA A 251 -6.94 27.84 -25.93
C ALA A 251 -7.02 28.51 -27.31
N ALA A 252 -7.20 29.84 -27.36
CA ALA A 252 -7.25 30.60 -28.60
C ALA A 252 -5.91 30.65 -29.39
N ARG A 253 -4.78 30.39 -28.73
CA ARG A 253 -3.44 30.47 -29.36
C ARG A 253 -3.04 29.23 -30.17
N LYS A 254 -3.76 28.12 -30.03
CA LYS A 254 -3.45 26.85 -30.71
C LYS A 254 -4.72 26.19 -31.22
N LYS A 255 -4.64 25.53 -32.37
CA LYS A 255 -5.71 24.65 -32.84
C LYS A 255 -5.82 23.45 -31.91
N GLN A 256 -6.98 23.29 -31.29
CA GLN A 256 -7.24 22.18 -30.37
C GLN A 256 -7.69 20.94 -31.15
N ARG A 257 -7.41 19.75 -30.61
CA ARG A 257 -7.87 18.47 -31.16
C ARG A 257 -8.70 17.78 -30.09
N TYR A 258 -10.01 17.89 -30.21
CA TYR A 258 -10.91 17.32 -29.22
C TYR A 258 -11.17 15.86 -29.46
N TRP A 259 -11.32 15.15 -28.36
CA TRP A 259 -11.82 13.80 -28.32
C TRP A 259 -13.34 13.82 -28.60
N PRO A 260 -13.92 12.83 -29.31
CA PRO A 260 -15.27 12.95 -29.89
C PRO A 260 -16.44 12.94 -28.89
N PHE A 261 -16.18 12.57 -27.63
CA PHE A 261 -17.22 12.35 -26.63
C PHE A 261 -17.11 13.35 -25.49
N SER A 262 -18.27 13.71 -24.93
CA SER A 262 -18.36 14.40 -23.64
C SER A 262 -18.52 13.37 -22.52
N MET A 263 -18.32 13.77 -21.28
CA MET A 263 -18.42 12.89 -20.10
C MET A 263 -19.55 13.37 -19.18
N ASP A 264 -20.32 12.45 -18.62
CA ASP A 264 -21.38 12.72 -17.66
C ASP A 264 -21.19 11.84 -16.41
N CYS A 265 -20.50 12.40 -15.41
CA CYS A 265 -20.20 11.73 -14.14
C CYS A 265 -21.21 12.15 -13.06
N THR A 266 -21.60 11.21 -12.19
CA THR A 266 -22.42 11.51 -11.01
C THR A 266 -21.61 12.14 -9.87
N GLY A 267 -20.29 11.93 -9.86
CA GLY A 267 -19.34 12.48 -8.90
C GLY A 267 -18.90 11.49 -7.80
N THR A 268 -19.48 10.29 -7.79
CA THR A 268 -19.18 9.22 -6.82
C THR A 268 -18.33 8.11 -7.42
N GLU A 269 -18.12 8.13 -8.73
CA GLU A 269 -17.31 7.16 -9.44
C GLU A 269 -15.84 7.27 -9.04
N ALA A 270 -15.19 6.13 -8.83
CA ALA A 270 -13.76 6.09 -8.51
C ALA A 270 -12.85 6.37 -9.72
N HIS A 271 -13.36 6.17 -10.94
CA HIS A 271 -12.59 6.33 -12.17
C HIS A 271 -13.48 6.84 -13.30
N ILE A 272 -12.93 7.67 -14.19
CA ILE A 272 -13.69 8.30 -15.28
C ILE A 272 -14.32 7.30 -16.25
N SER A 273 -13.74 6.10 -16.39
CA SER A 273 -14.30 5.02 -17.22
C SER A 273 -15.60 4.42 -16.68
N SER A 274 -15.96 4.76 -15.43
CA SER A 274 -17.25 4.38 -14.84
C SER A 274 -18.31 5.47 -15.00
N CYS A 275 -17.94 6.64 -15.53
CA CYS A 275 -18.90 7.69 -15.86
C CYS A 275 -19.65 7.33 -17.15
N ARG A 276 -20.88 7.87 -17.27
CA ARG A 276 -21.64 7.76 -18.51
C ARG A 276 -21.03 8.68 -19.56
N LEU A 277 -21.21 8.30 -20.81
CA LEU A 277 -20.89 9.22 -21.90
C LEU A 277 -21.99 10.25 -22.06
N GLY A 278 -21.56 11.49 -22.19
CA GLY A 278 -22.43 12.52 -22.71
C GLY A 278 -22.59 12.39 -24.23
N PRO A 279 -23.45 13.22 -24.83
CA PRO A 279 -23.70 13.24 -26.26
C PRO A 279 -22.40 13.43 -27.06
N GLN A 280 -22.36 12.85 -28.27
CA GLN A 280 -21.27 13.10 -29.22
C GLN A 280 -21.16 14.61 -29.45
N VAL A 281 -19.94 15.11 -29.30
CA VAL A 281 -19.70 16.54 -29.50
C VAL A 281 -19.62 16.78 -31.00
N SER A 282 -20.77 17.18 -31.57
CA SER A 282 -21.02 17.60 -32.96
C SER A 282 -19.78 17.64 -33.86
N LEU A 283 -19.64 16.65 -34.73
CA LEU A 283 -18.78 16.75 -35.91
C LEU A 283 -19.48 17.67 -36.91
N ASP A 284 -18.98 18.90 -37.11
CA ASP A 284 -19.32 19.65 -38.32
C ASP A 284 -18.64 18.93 -39.52
N PRO A 285 -19.40 18.26 -40.41
CA PRO A 285 -18.84 17.47 -41.51
C PRO A 285 -18.06 18.31 -42.52
N VAL A 286 -18.19 19.65 -42.48
CA VAL A 286 -17.48 20.58 -43.38
C VAL A 286 -16.18 21.10 -42.76
N LYS A 287 -16.12 21.28 -41.43
CA LYS A 287 -14.96 21.87 -40.74
C LYS A 287 -14.08 20.89 -39.97
N ASN A 288 -14.53 19.65 -39.76
CA ASN A 288 -13.81 18.62 -39.00
C ASN A 288 -13.47 19.11 -37.57
N VAL A 289 -14.40 19.86 -36.96
CA VAL A 289 -14.29 20.43 -35.60
C VAL A 289 -15.18 19.63 -34.67
N THR A 290 -14.59 19.08 -33.60
CA THR A 290 -15.23 18.18 -32.63
C THR A 290 -15.71 18.87 -31.34
N CYS A 291 -15.72 20.21 -31.27
CA CYS A 291 -16.16 21.00 -30.11
C CYS A 291 -16.43 22.44 -30.55
N GLU A 292 -17.53 22.64 -31.28
CA GLU A 292 -17.92 23.97 -31.78
C GLU A 292 -18.27 24.89 -30.59
N ASN A 293 -17.61 26.06 -30.52
CA ASN A 293 -17.73 27.06 -29.45
C ASN A 293 -17.32 26.61 -28.03
N GLY A 294 -16.81 25.39 -27.85
CA GLY A 294 -16.28 24.91 -26.58
C GLY A 294 -14.77 25.08 -26.42
N LEU A 295 -14.30 24.99 -25.18
CA LEU A 295 -12.89 25.06 -24.79
C LEU A 295 -12.41 23.70 -24.27
N PRO A 296 -11.10 23.50 -24.11
CA PRO A 296 -10.59 22.33 -23.39
C PRO A 296 -11.08 22.31 -21.95
N ALA A 297 -11.60 21.17 -21.49
CA ALA A 297 -11.95 20.95 -20.10
C ALA A 297 -10.72 21.17 -19.21
N VAL A 298 -10.93 21.92 -18.12
CA VAL A 298 -9.88 22.26 -17.15
C VAL A 298 -10.29 21.70 -15.80
N VAL A 299 -9.34 21.04 -15.13
CA VAL A 299 -9.49 20.64 -13.73
C VAL A 299 -8.49 21.41 -12.88
N SER A 300 -8.90 21.74 -11.66
CA SER A 300 -8.06 22.31 -10.60
C SER A 300 -8.35 21.55 -9.32
N CYS A 301 -7.36 20.81 -8.84
CA CYS A 301 -7.49 19.88 -7.73
C CYS A 301 -6.88 20.46 -6.45
N VAL A 302 -7.40 20.01 -5.31
CA VAL A 302 -6.90 20.33 -3.98
C VAL A 302 -5.99 19.19 -3.52
N PRO A 303 -4.68 19.42 -3.33
CA PRO A 303 -3.81 18.40 -2.75
C PRO A 303 -4.16 18.15 -1.29
N GLY A 304 -4.16 16.88 -0.88
CA GLY A 304 -4.15 16.51 0.53
C GLY A 304 -2.95 17.10 1.25
N GLN A 305 -3.05 17.21 2.58
CA GLN A 305 -2.04 17.88 3.41
C GLN A 305 -0.62 17.33 3.19
N VAL A 306 -0.52 16.00 3.06
CA VAL A 306 0.75 15.26 2.86
C VAL A 306 1.37 15.52 1.48
N PHE A 307 0.58 15.92 0.48
CA PHE A 307 1.02 16.18 -0.90
C PHE A 307 1.04 17.67 -1.26
N SER A 308 0.87 18.56 -0.28
CA SER A 308 0.86 20.01 -0.51
C SER A 308 2.26 20.51 -0.92
N PRO A 309 2.41 21.23 -2.06
CA PRO A 309 3.69 21.78 -2.50
C PRO A 309 4.30 22.81 -1.53
N ASP A 310 3.47 23.47 -0.74
CA ASP A 310 3.87 24.48 0.26
C ASP A 310 4.20 23.85 1.62
N GLY A 311 4.20 22.51 1.71
CA GLY A 311 4.46 21.74 2.93
C GLY A 311 3.32 21.79 3.97
N PRO A 312 3.40 20.94 5.00
CA PRO A 312 2.40 20.90 6.10
C PRO A 312 2.45 22.12 7.03
N SER A 313 3.54 22.91 6.99
CA SER A 313 3.80 24.02 7.92
C SER A 313 2.85 25.22 7.76
N ARG A 314 2.32 25.48 6.56
CA ARG A 314 1.34 26.56 6.34
C ARG A 314 -0.08 26.18 6.84
N PHE A 315 -0.36 24.89 7.02
CA PHE A 315 -1.64 24.37 7.54
C PHE A 315 -1.69 24.30 9.07
N ARG A 316 -0.56 24.18 9.77
CA ARG A 316 -0.50 24.14 11.24
C ARG A 316 -1.10 25.37 11.94
N LYS A 317 -1.20 26.52 11.26
CA LYS A 317 -1.82 27.74 11.82
C LYS A 317 -3.34 27.82 11.62
N ALA A 318 -3.93 26.96 10.78
CA ALA A 318 -5.36 27.01 10.44
C ALA A 318 -6.17 25.81 10.95
N TYR A 319 -5.52 24.73 11.38
CA TYR A 319 -6.17 23.50 11.79
C TYR A 319 -5.82 23.17 13.24
N LYS A 320 -6.83 23.06 14.11
CA LYS A 320 -6.65 22.37 15.40
C LYS A 320 -6.42 20.87 15.09
N PRO A 321 -5.54 20.17 15.81
CA PRO A 321 -5.45 18.73 15.68
C PRO A 321 -6.75 18.12 16.20
N GLU A 322 -7.70 17.87 15.30
CA GLU A 322 -8.85 17.01 15.58
C GLU A 322 -8.38 15.56 15.49
N GLN A 323 -8.82 14.72 16.44
CA GLN A 323 -8.49 13.30 16.48
C GLN A 323 -8.96 12.64 15.17
N PRO A 324 -8.07 11.94 14.42
CA PRO A 324 -8.49 11.18 13.26
C PRO A 324 -9.43 10.06 13.69
N LEU A 325 -10.53 9.91 12.96
CA LEU A 325 -11.53 8.87 13.20
C LEU A 325 -11.33 7.62 12.35
N VAL A 326 -10.45 7.70 11.34
CA VAL A 326 -10.12 6.61 10.42
C VAL A 326 -8.61 6.59 10.21
N ARG A 327 -8.03 5.40 10.09
CA ARG A 327 -6.62 5.20 9.74
C ARG A 327 -6.45 3.95 8.89
N LEU A 328 -5.28 3.85 8.25
CA LEU A 328 -4.85 2.66 7.52
C LEU A 328 -3.68 1.99 8.23
N ARG A 329 -3.64 0.66 8.20
CA ARG A 329 -2.58 -0.19 8.77
C ARG A 329 -2.17 -1.34 7.85
N GLY A 330 -0.96 -1.86 8.03
CA GLY A 330 -0.43 -3.00 7.26
C GLY A 330 -0.20 -2.76 5.76
N GLY A 331 -0.29 -1.52 5.27
CA GLY A 331 -0.10 -1.23 3.85
C GLY A 331 1.34 -0.87 3.48
N ALA A 332 1.85 -1.40 2.36
CA ALA A 332 3.21 -1.12 1.90
C ALA A 332 3.41 0.31 1.41
N ASN A 333 2.35 0.89 0.83
CA ASN A 333 2.37 2.21 0.22
C ASN A 333 1.50 3.21 1.00
N VAL A 334 1.81 4.49 0.85
CA VAL A 334 0.96 5.55 1.40
C VAL A 334 -0.41 5.52 0.71
N GLY A 335 -1.47 5.52 1.52
CA GLY A 335 -2.85 5.39 1.04
C GLY A 335 -3.28 3.94 0.78
N GLU A 336 -2.54 2.97 1.31
CA GLU A 336 -2.88 1.55 1.27
C GLU A 336 -2.93 1.00 2.70
N GLY A 337 -3.84 0.06 2.96
CA GLY A 337 -3.89 -0.66 4.24
C GLY A 337 -5.29 -1.17 4.59
N ARG A 338 -5.35 -1.99 5.65
CA ARG A 338 -6.58 -2.33 6.38
C ARG A 338 -7.22 -1.06 6.94
N VAL A 339 -8.54 -0.94 6.85
CA VAL A 339 -9.30 0.19 7.36
C VAL A 339 -9.61 -0.03 8.84
N GLU A 340 -9.16 0.90 9.67
CA GLU A 340 -9.50 0.94 11.09
C GLU A 340 -10.24 2.24 11.40
N VAL A 341 -11.26 2.15 12.23
CA VAL A 341 -12.11 3.27 12.67
C VAL A 341 -12.07 3.42 14.18
N LEU A 342 -12.10 4.66 14.65
CA LEU A 342 -12.11 4.99 16.07
C LEU A 342 -13.56 5.14 16.54
N LYS A 343 -14.00 4.25 17.43
CA LYS A 343 -15.36 4.29 18.01
C LYS A 343 -15.26 4.03 19.51
N ASN A 344 -15.97 4.83 20.30
CA ASN A 344 -15.95 4.75 21.77
C ASN A 344 -14.54 4.90 22.40
N GLY A 345 -13.61 5.56 21.72
CA GLY A 345 -12.23 5.76 22.20
C GLY A 345 -11.26 4.62 21.86
N GLU A 346 -11.72 3.59 21.16
CA GLU A 346 -10.96 2.41 20.76
C GLU A 346 -10.98 2.21 19.24
N TRP A 347 -9.83 1.89 18.68
CA TRP A 347 -9.67 1.54 17.27
C TRP A 347 -10.14 0.11 17.06
N GLY A 348 -10.87 -0.09 15.96
CA GLY A 348 -11.33 -1.41 15.54
C GLY A 348 -11.50 -1.46 14.04
N THR A 349 -11.69 -2.65 13.50
CA THR A 349 -11.71 -2.90 12.07
C THR A 349 -13.12 -2.78 11.48
N VAL A 350 -13.21 -3.00 10.17
CA VAL A 350 -14.43 -2.97 9.38
C VAL A 350 -14.55 -4.31 8.67
N CYS A 351 -15.68 -5.00 8.80
CA CYS A 351 -15.93 -6.24 8.06
C CYS A 351 -16.16 -5.96 6.58
N ASP A 352 -15.72 -6.88 5.72
CA ASP A 352 -15.72 -6.73 4.27
C ASP A 352 -17.03 -7.12 3.56
N ASP A 353 -18.02 -7.61 4.32
CA ASP A 353 -19.36 -7.83 3.81
C ASP A 353 -19.91 -6.55 3.15
N LYS A 354 -20.31 -6.68 1.88
CA LYS A 354 -20.75 -5.57 1.01
C LYS A 354 -19.72 -4.43 0.86
N TRP A 355 -18.44 -4.68 1.14
CA TRP A 355 -17.39 -3.69 0.93
C TRP A 355 -17.18 -3.38 -0.55
N ASP A 356 -17.38 -2.12 -0.92
CA ASP A 356 -17.36 -1.69 -2.32
C ASP A 356 -16.42 -0.50 -2.59
N LEU A 357 -16.22 -0.22 -3.88
CA LEU A 357 -15.32 0.83 -4.34
C LEU A 357 -15.79 2.25 -3.98
N VAL A 358 -17.09 2.46 -3.74
CA VAL A 358 -17.65 3.76 -3.36
C VAL A 358 -17.34 4.03 -1.89
N SER A 359 -17.61 3.07 -1.00
CA SER A 359 -17.27 3.10 0.42
C SER A 359 -15.76 3.24 0.63
N ALA A 360 -14.94 2.47 -0.10
CA ALA A 360 -13.49 2.63 -0.10
C ALA A 360 -13.05 4.04 -0.56
N SER A 361 -13.73 4.63 -1.54
CA SER A 361 -13.42 5.99 -2.01
C SER A 361 -13.80 7.08 -1.00
N VAL A 362 -14.76 6.83 -0.11
CA VAL A 362 -15.05 7.72 1.02
C VAL A 362 -13.86 7.73 1.98
N VAL A 363 -13.32 6.56 2.36
CA VAL A 363 -12.13 6.43 3.22
C VAL A 363 -10.92 7.14 2.60
N CYS A 364 -10.63 6.88 1.32
CA CYS A 364 -9.51 7.51 0.64
C CYS A 364 -9.60 9.04 0.66
N ARG A 365 -10.79 9.59 0.39
CA ARG A 365 -11.00 11.04 0.38
C ARG A 365 -10.95 11.64 1.79
N GLU A 366 -11.51 10.96 2.79
CA GLU A 366 -11.46 11.36 4.20
C GLU A 366 -10.01 11.52 4.67
N LEU A 367 -9.14 10.59 4.27
CA LEU A 367 -7.70 10.62 4.59
C LEU A 367 -6.89 11.60 3.72
N GLY A 368 -7.55 12.32 2.81
CA GLY A 368 -6.89 13.32 1.95
C GLY A 368 -6.20 12.75 0.71
N PHE A 369 -6.49 11.50 0.34
CA PHE A 369 -6.13 10.90 -0.95
C PHE A 369 -7.23 11.14 -1.99
N GLY A 370 -7.08 10.54 -3.17
CA GLY A 370 -8.09 10.58 -4.22
C GLY A 370 -9.23 9.58 -3.99
N SER A 371 -9.69 8.99 -5.09
CA SER A 371 -10.61 7.85 -5.07
C SER A 371 -9.86 6.54 -4.77
N ALA A 372 -10.61 5.50 -4.41
CA ALA A 372 -10.05 4.16 -4.28
C ALA A 372 -9.69 3.58 -5.66
N LYS A 373 -8.50 3.01 -5.77
CA LYS A 373 -8.08 2.13 -6.86
C LYS A 373 -8.68 0.73 -6.67
N GLU A 374 -8.74 0.26 -5.43
CA GLU A 374 -9.26 -1.06 -5.05
C GLU A 374 -9.95 -1.00 -3.68
N ALA A 375 -11.11 -1.66 -3.58
CA ALA A 375 -11.72 -2.08 -2.32
C ALA A 375 -11.25 -3.50 -2.00
N ILE A 376 -10.53 -3.68 -0.91
CA ILE A 376 -9.88 -4.94 -0.56
C ILE A 376 -10.72 -5.66 0.49
N THR A 377 -10.92 -6.96 0.28
CA THR A 377 -11.61 -7.90 1.17
C THR A 377 -10.65 -9.04 1.52
N GLY A 378 -11.02 -9.87 2.49
CA GLY A 378 -10.36 -11.10 2.91
C GLY A 378 -9.04 -10.85 3.64
N SER A 379 -8.95 -9.75 4.40
CA SER A 379 -7.76 -9.33 5.15
C SER A 379 -6.44 -9.38 4.36
N ARG A 380 -6.51 -9.19 3.03
CA ARG A 380 -5.33 -9.31 2.14
C ARG A 380 -4.22 -8.31 2.44
N LEU A 381 -4.49 -7.27 3.23
CA LEU A 381 -3.49 -6.31 3.69
C LEU A 381 -3.12 -6.49 5.17
N GLY A 382 -3.44 -7.64 5.75
CA GLY A 382 -3.22 -7.99 7.14
C GLY A 382 -4.50 -7.92 7.97
N GLN A 383 -4.58 -8.76 8.98
CA GLN A 383 -5.68 -8.89 9.94
C GLN A 383 -5.55 -7.87 11.07
N GLY A 384 -6.67 -7.43 11.64
CA GLY A 384 -6.70 -6.66 12.88
C GLY A 384 -6.63 -7.53 14.13
N ILE A 385 -6.78 -6.89 15.29
CA ILE A 385 -7.06 -7.56 16.56
C ILE A 385 -8.03 -6.70 17.35
N GLY A 386 -8.90 -7.31 18.16
CA GLY A 386 -9.84 -6.61 19.01
C GLY A 386 -11.21 -6.42 18.35
N PRO A 387 -11.87 -5.26 18.48
CA PRO A 387 -13.26 -5.10 18.05
C PRO A 387 -13.39 -4.88 16.53
N ILE A 388 -14.38 -5.54 15.91
CA ILE A 388 -14.90 -5.21 14.58
C ILE A 388 -16.07 -4.24 14.74
N HIS A 389 -15.87 -2.97 14.39
CA HIS A 389 -16.79 -1.87 14.73
C HIS A 389 -17.93 -1.65 13.73
N LEU A 390 -17.70 -1.95 12.46
CA LEU A 390 -18.62 -1.68 11.36
C LEU A 390 -18.75 -2.93 10.47
N ASN A 391 -19.96 -3.16 9.97
CA ASN A 391 -20.28 -4.24 9.03
C ASN A 391 -21.23 -3.71 7.94
N GLU A 392 -21.27 -4.36 6.77
CA GLU A 392 -22.19 -4.07 5.67
C GLU A 392 -22.30 -2.57 5.31
N ILE A 393 -21.16 -1.93 5.04
CA ILE A 393 -21.12 -0.48 4.80
C ILE A 393 -21.68 -0.12 3.42
N GLU A 394 -22.73 0.70 3.43
CA GLU A 394 -23.42 1.20 2.23
C GLU A 394 -23.29 2.73 2.15
N CYS A 395 -22.18 3.22 1.57
CA CYS A 395 -21.99 4.64 1.33
C CYS A 395 -22.71 5.11 0.05
N THR A 396 -23.26 6.32 0.06
CA THR A 396 -23.75 6.99 -1.16
C THR A 396 -22.61 7.55 -2.01
N GLY A 397 -21.43 7.75 -1.42
CA GLY A 397 -20.23 8.32 -2.03
C GLY A 397 -20.08 9.83 -1.80
N ASN A 398 -21.06 10.49 -1.19
CA ASN A 398 -21.04 11.93 -0.89
C ASN A 398 -20.64 12.25 0.55
N GLU A 399 -20.56 11.24 1.40
CA GLU A 399 -20.14 11.35 2.78
C GLU A 399 -18.71 11.91 2.86
N LYS A 400 -18.48 12.69 3.92
CA LYS A 400 -17.15 13.22 4.26
C LYS A 400 -16.32 12.25 5.09
N SER A 401 -16.99 11.33 5.78
CA SER A 401 -16.38 10.30 6.62
C SER A 401 -17.17 9.01 6.50
N ILE A 402 -16.47 7.87 6.58
CA ILE A 402 -17.09 6.54 6.54
C ILE A 402 -18.07 6.30 7.69
N ILE A 403 -17.87 6.94 8.84
CA ILE A 403 -18.76 6.86 10.00
C ILE A 403 -20.12 7.52 9.71
N GLY A 404 -20.18 8.38 8.69
CA GLY A 404 -21.42 8.97 8.20
C GLY A 404 -22.20 8.09 7.21
N CYS A 405 -21.63 6.96 6.77
CA CYS A 405 -22.32 6.02 5.89
C CYS A 405 -23.33 5.18 6.69
N LYS A 406 -24.27 4.56 5.97
CA LYS A 406 -25.14 3.55 6.57
C LYS A 406 -24.32 2.26 6.78
N PHE A 407 -24.45 1.64 7.94
CA PHE A 407 -23.77 0.38 8.27
C PHE A 407 -24.64 -0.47 9.19
N ASN A 408 -24.38 -1.77 9.22
CA ASN A 408 -24.94 -2.68 10.21
C ASN A 408 -24.06 -2.67 11.47
N ALA A 409 -24.70 -2.45 12.63
CA ALA A 409 -24.00 -2.41 13.92
C ALA A 409 -23.75 -3.81 14.51
N GLU A 410 -24.42 -4.84 13.98
CA GLU A 410 -24.18 -6.23 14.35
C GLU A 410 -23.02 -6.78 13.50
N SER A 411 -21.90 -7.08 14.17
CA SER A 411 -20.74 -7.79 13.59
C SER A 411 -20.79 -9.30 13.88
N GLN A 412 -21.94 -9.82 14.32
CA GLN A 412 -22.10 -11.23 14.66
C GLN A 412 -22.02 -12.09 13.39
N GLY A 413 -20.89 -12.76 13.20
CA GLY A 413 -20.60 -13.59 12.03
C GLY A 413 -19.28 -13.24 11.34
N CYS A 414 -18.78 -12.01 11.52
CA CYS A 414 -17.48 -11.62 10.98
C CYS A 414 -16.32 -11.99 11.91
N ASN A 415 -15.18 -12.35 11.33
CA ASN A 415 -13.90 -12.50 12.03
C ASN A 415 -12.80 -11.64 11.38
N HIS A 416 -11.57 -11.72 11.90
CA HIS A 416 -10.45 -10.92 11.38
C HIS A 416 -9.86 -11.41 10.06
N GLU A 417 -10.32 -12.53 9.49
CA GLU A 417 -10.06 -12.90 8.09
C GLU A 417 -10.88 -12.06 7.10
N GLU A 418 -11.88 -11.32 7.59
CA GLU A 418 -12.82 -10.53 6.78
C GLU A 418 -12.63 -9.02 6.97
N ASP A 419 -11.45 -8.57 7.44
CA ASP A 419 -11.18 -7.14 7.60
C ASP A 419 -10.99 -6.46 6.25
N ALA A 420 -11.76 -5.40 6.03
CA ALA A 420 -11.74 -4.59 4.83
C ALA A 420 -10.49 -3.71 4.75
N GLY A 421 -9.97 -3.54 3.53
CA GLY A 421 -8.84 -2.68 3.21
C GLY A 421 -9.11 -1.77 2.02
N VAL A 422 -8.19 -0.83 1.78
CA VAL A 422 -8.22 0.04 0.60
C VAL A 422 -6.85 0.19 -0.04
N ARG A 423 -6.84 0.43 -1.35
CA ARG A 423 -5.72 1.08 -2.06
C ARG A 423 -6.23 2.35 -2.70
N CYS A 424 -5.70 3.49 -2.27
CA CYS A 424 -6.08 4.80 -2.77
C CYS A 424 -5.23 5.24 -3.96
N ASN A 425 -5.79 6.06 -4.84
CA ASN A 425 -5.00 6.82 -5.78
C ASN A 425 -4.24 7.93 -5.04
N ILE A 426 -2.96 8.10 -5.36
CA ILE A 426 -2.10 9.15 -4.81
C ILE A 426 -1.51 10.01 -5.95
N PRO A 427 -1.24 11.31 -5.71
CA PRO A 427 -0.66 12.17 -6.73
C PRO A 427 0.73 11.71 -7.16
N ALA A 428 1.03 11.81 -8.45
CA ALA A 428 2.35 11.48 -8.96
C ALA A 428 3.40 12.50 -8.48
N MET A 429 4.20 12.11 -7.49
CA MET A 429 5.22 12.97 -6.86
C MET A 429 6.60 12.91 -7.54
N GLY A 430 6.85 11.93 -8.41
CA GLY A 430 8.11 11.82 -9.16
C GLY A 430 9.37 11.56 -8.32
N PHE A 431 9.24 11.23 -7.03
CA PHE A 431 10.38 10.97 -6.12
C PHE A 431 11.25 9.79 -6.57
N GLN A 432 10.69 8.82 -7.29
CA GLN A 432 11.39 7.68 -7.88
C GLN A 432 12.53 8.07 -8.82
N LYS A 433 12.50 9.26 -9.44
CA LYS A 433 13.53 9.68 -10.40
C LYS A 433 14.85 10.12 -9.76
N ARG A 434 14.89 10.25 -8.42
CA ARG A 434 16.05 10.72 -7.67
C ARG A 434 16.73 9.63 -6.85
N LEU A 435 16.25 8.40 -6.92
CA LEU A 435 16.77 7.25 -6.18
C LEU A 435 16.73 6.01 -7.08
N ARG A 436 17.72 5.12 -6.97
CA ARG A 436 17.71 3.82 -7.65
C ARG A 436 18.42 2.76 -6.81
N LEU A 437 18.14 1.49 -7.12
CA LEU A 437 18.93 0.34 -6.66
C LEU A 437 19.93 -0.06 -7.73
N ASN A 438 21.17 -0.35 -7.33
CA ASN A 438 22.22 -0.77 -8.26
C ASN A 438 23.00 -1.99 -7.74
N GLY A 439 23.35 -2.91 -8.65
CA GLY A 439 24.24 -4.05 -8.36
C GLY A 439 23.58 -5.30 -7.75
N GLY A 440 22.29 -5.25 -7.43
CA GLY A 440 21.53 -6.40 -6.93
C GLY A 440 21.34 -7.52 -7.95
N ARG A 441 21.01 -8.73 -7.48
CA ARG A 441 20.79 -9.90 -8.35
C ARG A 441 19.44 -9.85 -9.06
N ASN A 442 18.51 -9.07 -8.52
CA ASN A 442 17.17 -8.85 -9.07
C ASN A 442 16.76 -7.37 -8.86
N PRO A 443 15.63 -6.92 -9.45
CA PRO A 443 15.18 -5.53 -9.35
C PRO A 443 14.75 -5.05 -7.95
N TYR A 444 14.55 -5.97 -7.00
CA TYR A 444 14.06 -5.71 -5.65
C TYR A 444 15.18 -5.53 -4.63
N GLU A 445 16.44 -5.71 -5.01
CA GLU A 445 17.57 -5.50 -4.11
C GLU A 445 18.69 -4.70 -4.77
N GLY A 446 19.54 -4.09 -3.95
CA GLY A 446 20.76 -3.45 -4.40
C GLY A 446 21.19 -2.28 -3.54
N ARG A 447 22.34 -1.72 -3.91
CA ARG A 447 22.92 -0.55 -3.27
C ARG A 447 22.05 0.66 -3.55
N VAL A 448 21.76 1.44 -2.52
CA VAL A 448 20.95 2.64 -2.63
C VAL A 448 21.80 3.76 -3.19
N GLU A 449 21.42 4.25 -4.37
CA GLU A 449 22.07 5.39 -5.02
C GLU A 449 21.07 6.54 -5.15
N VAL A 450 21.51 7.75 -4.79
CA VAL A 450 20.71 8.97 -4.88
C VAL A 450 21.31 9.94 -5.88
N LEU A 451 20.46 10.63 -6.62
CA LEU A 451 20.84 11.60 -7.64
C LEU A 451 20.98 12.99 -7.00
N VAL A 452 22.19 13.52 -6.98
CA VAL A 452 22.50 14.84 -6.43
C VAL A 452 23.15 15.74 -7.48
N GLU A 453 23.05 17.05 -7.29
CA GLU A 453 23.76 18.02 -8.11
C GLU A 453 25.12 18.33 -7.48
N ARG A 454 26.21 18.10 -8.21
CA ARG A 454 27.57 18.52 -7.82
C ARG A 454 28.24 19.24 -8.97
N ASN A 455 28.77 20.43 -8.71
CA ASN A 455 29.45 21.27 -9.70
C ASN A 455 28.63 21.51 -10.99
N GLY A 456 27.31 21.69 -10.86
CA GLY A 456 26.40 21.93 -11.98
C GLY A 456 26.09 20.71 -12.85
N SER A 457 26.53 19.50 -12.45
CA SER A 457 26.21 18.23 -13.10
C SER A 457 25.45 17.31 -12.14
N LEU A 458 24.48 16.56 -12.68
CA LEU A 458 23.76 15.54 -11.91
C LEU A 458 24.60 14.27 -11.84
N VAL A 459 24.94 13.85 -10.62
CA VAL A 459 25.77 12.67 -10.35
C VAL A 459 25.05 11.72 -9.40
N TRP A 460 25.20 10.43 -9.65
CA TRP A 460 24.75 9.40 -8.72
C TRP A 460 25.81 9.18 -7.65
N GLY A 461 25.40 9.09 -6.40
CA GLY A 461 26.28 8.72 -5.29
C GLY A 461 25.58 7.80 -4.31
N THR A 462 26.36 7.25 -3.37
CA THR A 462 25.89 6.27 -2.38
C THR A 462 25.42 6.95 -1.09
N VAL A 463 24.63 6.22 -0.31
CA VAL A 463 24.22 6.59 1.04
C VAL A 463 25.14 5.90 2.06
N CYS A 464 25.54 6.59 3.13
CA CYS A 464 26.36 5.99 4.19
C CYS A 464 25.63 4.81 4.85
N GLY A 465 26.34 3.71 5.08
CA GLY A 465 25.78 2.50 5.70
C GLY A 465 25.70 2.53 7.23
N GLU A 466 26.33 3.51 7.88
CA GLU A 466 26.34 3.60 9.35
C GLU A 466 24.93 3.84 9.90
N ASN A 467 24.53 3.02 10.89
CA ASN A 467 23.19 3.04 11.51
C ASN A 467 22.03 2.89 10.53
N TRP A 468 22.28 2.35 9.34
CA TRP A 468 21.24 2.02 8.36
C TRP A 468 20.44 0.81 8.83
N GLY A 469 19.13 1.00 9.03
CA GLY A 469 18.21 -0.02 9.55
C GLY A 469 17.02 -0.30 8.63
N ILE A 470 16.13 -1.18 9.09
CA ILE A 470 14.96 -1.60 8.31
C ILE A 470 13.98 -0.45 8.07
N VAL A 471 13.87 0.51 9.01
CA VAL A 471 12.98 1.66 8.89
C VAL A 471 13.40 2.58 7.74
N GLU A 472 14.70 2.83 7.59
CA GLU A 472 15.22 3.58 6.45
C GLU A 472 15.01 2.81 5.13
N ALA A 473 15.21 1.49 5.15
CA ALA A 473 14.94 0.64 4.00
C ALA A 473 13.47 0.65 3.59
N MET A 474 12.53 0.68 4.54
CA MET A 474 11.08 0.78 4.27
C MET A 474 10.77 2.05 3.46
N VAL A 475 11.37 3.19 3.82
CA VAL A 475 11.21 4.44 3.07
C VAL A 475 11.75 4.30 1.64
N VAL A 476 12.88 3.61 1.45
CA VAL A 476 13.46 3.39 0.11
C VAL A 476 12.57 2.49 -0.75
N CYS A 477 12.17 1.32 -0.23
CA CYS A 477 11.32 0.37 -0.96
C CYS A 477 9.98 1.00 -1.34
N ARG A 478 9.36 1.72 -0.40
CA ARG A 478 8.12 2.48 -0.66
C ARG A 478 8.32 3.62 -1.64
N GLN A 479 9.40 4.39 -1.52
CA GLN A 479 9.70 5.48 -2.48
C GLN A 479 9.81 4.93 -3.91
N LEU A 480 10.40 3.75 -4.08
CA LEU A 480 10.54 3.07 -5.37
C LEU A 480 9.28 2.33 -5.82
N GLY A 481 8.26 2.19 -4.95
CA GLY A 481 7.05 1.42 -5.23
C GLY A 481 7.32 -0.08 -5.34
N LEU A 482 8.25 -0.59 -4.51
CA LEU A 482 8.66 -2.01 -4.45
C LEU A 482 8.15 -2.72 -3.19
N GLY A 483 7.16 -2.13 -2.51
CA GLY A 483 6.56 -2.68 -1.30
C GLY A 483 7.32 -2.34 -0.01
N PHE A 484 7.36 -3.29 0.92
CA PHE A 484 8.09 -3.25 2.18
C PHE A 484 9.58 -3.52 1.98
N ALA A 485 10.40 -3.17 2.95
CA ALA A 485 11.74 -3.70 3.05
C ALA A 485 11.70 -5.10 3.66
N SER A 486 12.37 -6.07 3.06
CA SER A 486 12.64 -7.36 3.68
C SER A 486 13.96 -7.34 4.46
N ASN A 487 14.95 -6.57 3.97
CA ASN A 487 16.28 -6.46 4.59
C ASN A 487 16.88 -5.07 4.42
N ALA A 488 17.71 -4.70 5.38
CA ALA A 488 18.60 -3.53 5.32
C ALA A 488 20.05 -3.98 5.47
N PHE A 489 20.93 -3.45 4.64
CA PHE A 489 22.35 -3.81 4.62
C PHE A 489 23.20 -2.57 4.88
N GLN A 490 24.10 -2.66 5.86
CA GLN A 490 25.05 -1.59 6.16
C GLN A 490 26.29 -1.66 5.25
N ASP A 491 26.64 -2.85 4.78
CA ASP A 491 27.76 -3.10 3.88
C ASP A 491 27.29 -3.91 2.67
N THR A 492 27.77 -3.55 1.49
CA THR A 492 27.29 -4.03 0.19
C THR A 492 28.41 -4.43 -0.78
N TRP A 493 29.59 -4.81 -0.25
CA TRP A 493 30.76 -5.25 -1.03
C TRP A 493 30.48 -6.35 -2.06
N TYR A 494 29.44 -7.17 -1.84
CA TYR A 494 29.07 -8.30 -2.69
C TYR A 494 28.20 -7.93 -3.90
N TRP A 495 27.70 -6.70 -4.00
CA TRP A 495 26.96 -6.24 -5.19
C TRP A 495 27.87 -5.63 -6.25
N HIS A 496 27.66 -6.05 -7.50
CA HIS A 496 28.50 -5.63 -8.62
C HIS A 496 28.36 -4.12 -8.90
N GLY A 497 29.48 -3.43 -9.14
CA GLY A 497 29.52 -2.01 -9.43
C GLY A 497 30.91 -1.44 -9.16
N ASN A 498 31.25 -0.29 -9.77
CA ASN A 498 32.53 0.35 -9.48
C ASN A 498 32.47 1.02 -8.10
N ILE A 499 32.94 0.30 -7.09
CA ILE A 499 33.03 0.72 -5.68
C ILE A 499 33.78 2.06 -5.54
N ASN A 500 34.72 2.34 -6.44
CA ASN A 500 35.53 3.56 -6.42
C ASN A 500 34.92 4.72 -7.23
N ALA A 501 33.84 4.51 -7.98
CA ALA A 501 33.24 5.55 -8.83
C ALA A 501 32.22 6.44 -8.10
N ASN A 502 31.54 5.91 -7.09
CA ASN A 502 30.39 6.59 -6.47
C ASN A 502 30.72 6.98 -5.03
N LYS A 503 31.15 8.23 -4.85
CA LYS A 503 31.38 8.84 -3.52
C LYS A 503 30.07 8.90 -2.73
N VAL A 504 30.16 8.77 -1.41
CA VAL A 504 29.03 9.03 -0.50
C VAL A 504 28.51 10.46 -0.71
N VAL A 505 27.19 10.59 -0.81
CA VAL A 505 26.48 11.87 -1.06
C VAL A 505 25.40 12.17 -0.01
N MET A 506 25.12 11.23 0.88
CA MET A 506 24.14 11.36 1.96
C MET A 506 24.59 10.51 3.16
N SER A 507 24.53 11.06 4.38
CA SER A 507 24.93 10.39 5.63
C SER A 507 23.97 10.71 6.78
N GLY A 508 24.10 9.99 7.89
CA GLY A 508 23.32 10.24 9.11
C GLY A 508 21.81 10.07 8.91
N VAL A 509 21.40 9.23 7.95
CA VAL A 509 19.98 9.05 7.61
C VAL A 509 19.27 8.34 8.76
N LYS A 510 18.26 9.00 9.31
CA LYS A 510 17.35 8.44 10.30
C LYS A 510 15.91 8.78 9.93
N CYS A 511 15.15 7.73 9.66
CA CYS A 511 13.74 7.85 9.30
C CYS A 511 12.85 7.53 10.50
N SER A 512 11.67 8.15 10.54
CA SER A 512 10.55 7.75 11.41
C SER A 512 9.76 6.58 10.81
N GLY A 513 9.87 6.36 9.50
CA GLY A 513 9.13 5.35 8.75
C GLY A 513 7.91 5.90 8.01
N THR A 514 7.52 7.16 8.26
CA THR A 514 6.36 7.82 7.64
C THR A 514 6.71 8.69 6.42
N GLU A 515 8.00 8.88 6.16
CA GLU A 515 8.48 9.78 5.11
C GLU A 515 8.13 9.27 3.70
N LEU A 516 7.79 10.19 2.79
CA LEU A 516 7.46 9.85 1.39
C LEU A 516 8.68 9.59 0.52
N SER A 517 9.86 10.02 0.97
CA SER A 517 11.13 9.80 0.28
C SER A 517 12.29 9.91 1.26
N LEU A 518 13.41 9.29 0.91
CA LEU A 518 14.61 9.25 1.74
C LEU A 518 15.13 10.66 2.08
N ALA A 519 14.98 11.61 1.15
CA ALA A 519 15.39 13.01 1.33
C ALA A 519 14.50 13.79 2.33
N HIS A 520 13.37 13.25 2.78
CA HIS A 520 12.56 13.85 3.84
C HIS A 520 12.92 13.31 5.23
N CYS A 521 13.67 12.21 5.31
CA CYS A 521 14.18 11.72 6.58
C CYS A 521 15.18 12.72 7.16
N ARG A 522 15.41 12.66 8.47
CA ARG A 522 16.50 13.43 9.07
C ARG A 522 17.81 12.88 8.51
N HIS A 523 18.65 13.73 7.95
CA HIS A 523 19.96 13.35 7.44
C HIS A 523 20.91 14.55 7.54
N ASP A 524 22.21 14.29 7.41
CA ASP A 524 23.21 15.35 7.41
C ASP A 524 23.07 16.22 6.15
N GLY A 525 23.46 17.49 6.27
CA GLY A 525 23.42 18.45 5.15
C GLY A 525 24.56 18.24 4.15
N GLU A 526 25.27 19.31 3.79
CA GLU A 526 26.42 19.22 2.89
C GLU A 526 27.68 18.65 3.58
N ASP A 527 27.74 18.74 4.91
CA ASP A 527 28.82 18.21 5.74
C ASP A 527 28.61 16.70 5.98
N LEU A 528 29.10 15.90 5.05
CA LEU A 528 28.97 14.44 5.08
C LEU A 528 29.98 13.82 6.06
N ALA A 529 29.48 13.19 7.11
CA ALA A 529 30.27 12.38 8.04
C ALA A 529 29.95 10.90 7.82
N CYS A 530 30.92 10.11 7.37
CA CYS A 530 30.77 8.67 7.24
C CYS A 530 32.11 8.01 7.59
N PRO A 531 32.16 7.07 8.56
CA PRO A 531 33.39 6.38 8.96
C PRO A 531 34.01 5.58 7.80
N GLU A 532 35.33 5.39 7.79
CA GLU A 532 36.03 4.70 6.68
C GLU A 532 35.44 3.32 6.33
N GLY A 533 34.89 2.58 7.31
CA GLY A 533 34.17 1.32 7.06
C GLY A 533 32.77 1.48 6.45
N GLY A 534 32.04 2.56 6.77
CA GLY A 534 30.72 2.85 6.18
C GLY A 534 30.80 3.54 4.81
N VAL A 535 31.96 4.11 4.48
CA VAL A 535 32.24 4.82 3.21
C VAL A 535 32.46 3.87 2.05
N GLN A 536 33.02 2.68 2.30
CA GLN A 536 33.57 1.86 1.22
C GLN A 536 32.50 1.11 0.43
N HIS A 537 31.34 0.80 1.02
CA HIS A 537 30.31 0.00 0.33
C HIS A 537 28.93 0.66 0.31
N GLY A 538 28.59 1.49 1.30
CA GLY A 538 27.33 2.23 1.33
C GLY A 538 26.10 1.34 1.56
N ALA A 539 24.99 1.97 1.92
CA ALA A 539 23.77 1.30 2.33
C ALA A 539 23.07 0.53 1.20
N GLY A 540 22.39 -0.55 1.60
CA GLY A 540 21.65 -1.45 0.73
C GLY A 540 20.27 -1.79 1.26
N VAL A 541 19.40 -2.22 0.34
CA VAL A 541 18.06 -2.74 0.70
C VAL A 541 17.73 -3.98 -0.12
N ALA A 542 16.83 -4.81 0.44
CA ALA A 542 16.01 -5.74 -0.31
C ALA A 542 14.54 -5.47 0.01
N CYS A 543 13.68 -5.54 -1.00
CA CYS A 543 12.28 -5.20 -0.93
C CYS A 543 11.39 -6.41 -1.23
N SER A 544 10.17 -6.39 -0.70
CA SER A 544 9.14 -7.41 -0.87
C SER A 544 7.77 -6.76 -0.93
N GLU A 545 6.85 -7.33 -1.70
CA GLU A 545 5.46 -6.83 -1.76
C GLU A 545 4.68 -7.09 -0.46
N THR A 546 5.14 -8.04 0.36
CA THR A 546 4.50 -8.48 1.62
C THR A 546 5.48 -8.45 2.79
N ALA A 547 4.96 -8.30 4.01
CA ALA A 547 5.68 -8.43 5.27
C ALA A 547 4.76 -9.03 6.37
N PRO A 548 5.30 -9.73 7.38
CA PRO A 548 4.56 -10.15 8.57
C PRO A 548 4.12 -8.94 9.43
N ASP A 549 3.28 -9.17 10.44
CA ASP A 549 2.84 -8.15 11.41
C ASP A 549 2.57 -8.82 12.75
N LEU A 550 3.45 -8.62 13.73
CA LEU A 550 3.39 -9.31 15.01
C LEU A 550 2.62 -8.52 16.05
N VAL A 551 1.63 -9.17 16.67
CA VAL A 551 0.81 -8.54 17.71
C VAL A 551 0.68 -9.45 18.91
N LEU A 552 0.89 -8.90 20.11
CA LEU A 552 0.65 -9.62 21.36
C LEU A 552 -0.85 -9.71 21.63
N ASN A 553 -1.36 -10.83 22.12
CA ASN A 553 -2.70 -10.89 22.66
C ASN A 553 -2.73 -10.29 24.09
N ALA A 554 -3.24 -9.07 24.23
CA ALA A 554 -3.26 -8.36 25.50
C ALA A 554 -4.21 -9.00 26.53
N GLU A 555 -5.32 -9.58 26.08
CA GLU A 555 -6.31 -10.24 26.92
C GLU A 555 -5.72 -11.48 27.61
N ILE A 556 -4.97 -12.30 26.88
CA ILE A 556 -4.30 -13.49 27.41
C ILE A 556 -3.30 -13.11 28.49
N VAL A 557 -2.52 -12.05 28.27
CA VAL A 557 -1.56 -11.56 29.26
C VAL A 557 -2.30 -11.15 30.55
N GLN A 558 -3.39 -10.38 30.42
CA GLN A 558 -4.23 -9.99 31.57
C GLN A 558 -4.85 -11.18 32.31
N GLN A 559 -5.37 -12.18 31.59
CA GLN A 559 -6.07 -13.33 32.16
C GLN A 559 -5.13 -14.34 32.84
N SER A 560 -3.89 -14.45 32.34
CA SER A 560 -2.94 -15.47 32.80
C SER A 560 -1.90 -14.96 33.80
N THR A 561 -2.05 -13.72 34.28
CA THR A 561 -1.07 -13.11 35.20
C THR A 561 -1.23 -13.59 36.64
N TYR A 562 -0.13 -14.04 37.25
CA TYR A 562 -0.09 -14.39 38.68
C TYR A 562 1.32 -14.28 39.28
N LEU A 563 1.40 -14.33 40.61
CA LEU A 563 2.65 -14.37 41.36
C LEU A 563 3.00 -15.81 41.77
N GLU A 564 4.27 -16.16 41.66
CA GLU A 564 4.83 -17.40 42.19
C GLU A 564 6.08 -17.09 43.03
N ASP A 565 6.12 -17.55 44.28
CA ASP A 565 7.36 -17.57 45.07
C ASP A 565 8.04 -18.93 44.86
N ARG A 566 9.07 -18.98 44.00
CA ARG A 566 9.73 -20.22 43.60
C ARG A 566 11.09 -20.36 44.28
N PRO A 567 11.39 -21.50 44.94
CA PRO A 567 12.68 -21.71 45.60
C PRO A 567 13.82 -21.86 44.59
N MET A 568 14.99 -21.36 44.96
CA MET A 568 16.17 -21.27 44.10
C MET A 568 16.64 -22.62 43.53
N PHE A 569 16.51 -23.72 44.27
CA PHE A 569 16.92 -25.04 43.76
C PHE A 569 16.11 -25.51 42.54
N MET A 570 14.91 -24.95 42.32
CA MET A 570 14.08 -25.22 41.12
C MET A 570 14.34 -24.23 39.98
N LEU A 571 15.24 -23.26 40.17
CA LEU A 571 15.55 -22.18 39.24
C LEU A 571 17.00 -22.24 38.73
N GLN A 572 17.67 -23.38 38.89
CA GLN A 572 19.08 -23.53 38.49
C GLN A 572 19.27 -23.20 37.00
N CYS A 573 18.44 -23.79 36.13
CA CYS A 573 18.52 -23.52 34.70
C CYS A 573 18.21 -22.05 34.37
N ALA A 574 17.16 -21.49 34.98
CA ALA A 574 16.82 -20.08 34.81
C ALA A 574 17.92 -19.12 35.27
N MET A 575 18.77 -19.50 36.24
CA MET A 575 19.95 -18.72 36.62
C MET A 575 21.04 -18.79 35.54
N GLU A 576 21.30 -19.98 34.99
CA GLU A 576 22.32 -20.20 33.96
C GLU A 576 21.97 -19.47 32.65
N GLU A 577 20.68 -19.38 32.32
CA GLU A 577 20.14 -18.66 31.16
C GLU A 577 19.87 -17.16 31.43
N ASN A 578 20.34 -16.62 32.56
CA ASN A 578 20.19 -15.22 32.96
C ASN A 578 18.73 -14.72 33.03
N CYS A 579 17.78 -15.57 33.42
CA CYS A 579 16.35 -15.26 33.49
C CYS A 579 15.90 -14.60 34.81
N LEU A 580 16.81 -14.32 35.74
CA LEU A 580 16.52 -13.81 37.08
C LEU A 580 17.17 -12.45 37.31
N ALA A 581 16.61 -11.65 38.23
CA ALA A 581 17.19 -10.34 38.55
C ALA A 581 18.58 -10.50 39.19
N ALA A 582 19.43 -9.46 39.08
CA ALA A 582 20.82 -9.51 39.53
C ALA A 582 21.00 -9.89 41.02
N SER A 583 20.03 -9.61 41.90
CA SER A 583 20.06 -10.02 43.31
C SER A 583 19.97 -11.54 43.51
N ALA A 584 19.48 -12.28 42.51
CA ALA A 584 19.37 -13.73 42.56
C ALA A 584 20.74 -14.40 42.68
N ALA A 585 21.79 -13.81 42.11
CA ALA A 585 23.18 -14.30 42.23
C ALA A 585 23.68 -14.38 43.70
N ASN A 586 23.12 -13.56 44.59
CA ASN A 586 23.46 -13.52 46.01
C ASN A 586 22.45 -14.26 46.90
N THR A 587 21.47 -14.95 46.31
CA THR A 587 20.40 -15.64 47.03
C THR A 587 20.81 -17.10 47.33
N ASN A 588 20.57 -17.57 48.56
CA ASN A 588 20.95 -18.94 48.96
C ASN A 588 20.21 -20.01 48.13
N PRO A 589 20.92 -20.94 47.45
CA PRO A 589 20.30 -21.97 46.62
C PRO A 589 19.33 -22.91 47.35
N THR A 590 19.53 -23.14 48.66
CA THR A 590 18.76 -24.13 49.43
C THR A 590 17.55 -23.56 50.17
N THR A 591 17.62 -22.28 50.57
CA THR A 591 16.56 -21.63 51.39
C THR A 591 15.97 -20.38 50.76
N GLY A 592 16.57 -19.88 49.68
CA GLY A 592 16.16 -18.66 49.03
C GLY A 592 14.98 -18.87 48.09
N TYR A 593 14.20 -17.81 47.92
CA TYR A 593 13.03 -17.76 47.04
C TYR A 593 13.17 -16.56 46.11
N ARG A 594 12.61 -16.69 44.91
CA ARG A 594 12.40 -15.58 43.97
C ARG A 594 10.92 -15.39 43.77
N ARG A 595 10.47 -14.13 43.77
CA ARG A 595 9.09 -13.77 43.46
C ARG A 595 8.97 -13.45 41.98
N LEU A 596 8.23 -14.28 41.27
CA LEU A 596 8.12 -14.24 39.82
C LEU A 596 6.72 -13.77 39.43
N LEU A 597 6.66 -12.69 38.65
CA LEU A 597 5.44 -12.24 37.97
C LEU A 597 5.31 -13.00 36.65
N ARG A 598 4.47 -14.03 36.62
CA ARG A 598 4.23 -14.87 35.45
C ARG A 598 3.03 -14.39 34.65
N PHE A 599 3.08 -14.64 33.35
CA PHE A 599 2.04 -14.34 32.37
C PHE A 599 2.30 -15.14 31.09
N SER A 600 1.29 -15.37 30.24
CA SER A 600 1.49 -16.00 28.93
C SER A 600 1.67 -14.93 27.86
N SER A 601 2.52 -15.21 26.88
CA SER A 601 2.69 -14.37 25.69
C SER A 601 2.20 -15.15 24.47
N GLN A 602 1.09 -14.71 23.88
CA GLN A 602 0.61 -15.22 22.60
C GLN A 602 0.90 -14.16 21.53
N ILE A 603 1.77 -14.47 20.58
CA ILE A 603 2.19 -13.56 19.52
C ILE A 603 1.56 -14.04 18.22
N HIS A 604 0.65 -13.24 17.67
CA HIS A 604 0.00 -13.48 16.38
C HIS A 604 0.86 -12.95 15.25
N ASN A 605 0.82 -13.60 14.08
CA ASN A 605 1.26 -13.01 12.83
C ASN A 605 0.05 -12.65 11.96
N ASN A 606 -0.38 -11.40 12.10
CA ASN A 606 -1.53 -10.83 11.40
C ASN A 606 -1.13 -10.12 10.09
N GLY A 607 0.09 -10.36 9.61
CA GLY A 607 0.63 -9.71 8.42
C GLY A 607 0.17 -10.33 7.10
N GLN A 608 1.01 -10.19 6.08
CA GLN A 608 0.75 -10.64 4.71
C GLN A 608 1.67 -11.79 4.27
N SER A 609 2.60 -12.19 5.14
CA SER A 609 3.54 -13.27 4.90
C SER A 609 4.06 -13.82 6.23
N ASP A 610 4.74 -14.96 6.19
CA ASP A 610 5.32 -15.57 7.37
C ASP A 610 6.39 -14.69 8.01
N PHE A 611 6.40 -14.66 9.34
CA PHE A 611 7.50 -14.10 10.10
C PHE A 611 8.64 -15.11 10.16
N ARG A 612 9.87 -14.68 9.83
CA ARG A 612 11.04 -15.56 9.76
C ARG A 612 12.22 -14.96 10.52
N PRO A 613 13.02 -15.78 11.21
CA PRO A 613 14.22 -15.30 11.87
C PRO A 613 15.21 -14.73 10.85
N LYS A 614 15.90 -13.65 11.21
CA LYS A 614 16.88 -12.96 10.35
C LYS A 614 17.99 -13.89 9.84
N ASN A 615 18.46 -14.79 10.71
CA ASN A 615 19.57 -15.68 10.42
C ASN A 615 19.08 -17.14 10.32
N GLY A 616 19.75 -17.93 9.49
CA GLY A 616 19.52 -19.38 9.43
C GLY A 616 20.10 -20.13 10.62
N ARG A 617 19.91 -21.45 10.61
CA ARG A 617 20.26 -22.41 11.68
C ARG A 617 21.65 -22.26 12.32
N HIS A 618 22.62 -21.72 11.59
CA HIS A 618 24.00 -21.53 12.07
C HIS A 618 24.12 -20.51 13.22
N ALA A 619 23.13 -19.62 13.39
CA ALA A 619 23.11 -18.60 14.43
C ALA A 619 22.14 -18.92 15.57
N TRP A 620 21.41 -20.04 15.49
CA TRP A 620 20.41 -20.38 16.50
C TRP A 620 21.10 -20.97 17.73
N ILE A 621 20.65 -20.55 18.91
CA ILE A 621 21.25 -20.92 20.18
C ILE A 621 20.33 -21.94 20.86
N TRP A 622 20.91 -23.06 21.31
CA TRP A 622 20.16 -24.05 22.08
C TRP A 622 19.83 -23.51 23.47
N HIS A 623 18.58 -23.63 23.90
CA HIS A 623 18.14 -23.19 25.22
C HIS A 623 17.91 -24.39 26.14
N ASP A 624 18.72 -24.52 27.19
CA ASP A 624 18.76 -25.75 27.99
C ASP A 624 17.46 -25.98 28.79
N CYS A 625 16.80 -24.91 29.22
CA CYS A 625 15.57 -25.02 30.02
C CYS A 625 14.39 -25.48 29.17
N HIS A 626 14.34 -25.07 27.90
CA HIS A 626 13.23 -25.39 27.01
C HIS A 626 13.50 -26.61 26.12
N ARG A 627 14.79 -27.01 26.00
CA ARG A 627 15.23 -28.17 25.21
C ARG A 627 14.85 -28.05 23.73
N HIS A 628 14.99 -26.86 23.18
CA HIS A 628 14.90 -26.57 21.76
C HIS A 628 15.81 -25.39 21.38
N TYR A 629 16.00 -25.17 20.07
CA TYR A 629 16.74 -24.01 19.57
C TYR A 629 15.89 -22.75 19.61
N HIS A 630 16.52 -21.62 19.94
CA HIS A 630 15.96 -20.29 19.77
C HIS A 630 16.61 -19.61 18.56
N SER A 631 15.79 -19.13 17.63
CA SER A 631 16.24 -18.54 16.36
C SER A 631 16.40 -17.02 16.39
N MET A 632 15.85 -16.37 17.42
CA MET A 632 16.08 -14.96 17.73
C MET A 632 16.58 -14.80 19.15
N GLU A 633 17.65 -14.02 19.32
CA GLU A 633 18.29 -13.80 20.63
C GLU A 633 17.58 -12.74 21.47
N VAL A 634 16.97 -11.73 20.83
CA VAL A 634 16.16 -10.69 21.49
C VAL A 634 14.83 -10.54 20.77
N PHE A 635 13.85 -11.36 21.15
CA PHE A 635 12.51 -11.31 20.55
C PHE A 635 11.55 -10.40 21.33
N THR A 636 11.66 -10.36 22.66
CA THR A 636 10.80 -9.53 23.51
C THR A 636 11.54 -8.79 24.60
N HIS A 637 11.06 -7.60 24.96
CA HIS A 637 11.40 -6.94 26.22
C HIS A 637 10.21 -7.01 27.18
N TYR A 638 10.45 -7.53 28.38
CA TYR A 638 9.47 -7.58 29.46
C TYR A 638 9.88 -6.58 30.52
N ASP A 639 9.12 -5.50 30.68
CA ASP A 639 9.49 -4.41 31.56
C ASP A 639 8.40 -4.15 32.59
N LEU A 640 8.79 -3.97 33.85
CA LEU A 640 7.96 -3.35 34.87
C LEU A 640 8.49 -1.94 35.11
N LEU A 641 7.71 -0.94 34.70
CA LEU A 641 8.04 0.47 34.77
C LEU A 641 7.30 1.12 35.94
N ASN A 642 7.86 2.18 36.51
CA ASN A 642 7.06 3.08 37.34
C ASN A 642 6.17 3.96 36.46
N LEU A 643 5.30 4.76 37.10
CA LEU A 643 4.39 5.67 36.39
C LEU A 643 5.12 6.81 35.65
N ASN A 644 6.40 7.04 35.94
CA ASN A 644 7.24 8.00 35.23
C ASN A 644 7.91 7.38 33.98
N GLY A 645 7.71 6.08 33.73
CA GLY A 645 8.28 5.35 32.59
C GLY A 645 9.71 4.83 32.81
N THR A 646 10.28 4.91 34.02
CA THR A 646 11.60 4.33 34.29
C THR A 646 11.47 2.87 34.68
N LYS A 647 12.32 2.01 34.12
CA LYS A 647 12.39 0.58 34.47
C LYS A 647 12.67 0.38 35.97
N VAL A 648 11.83 -0.42 36.63
CA VAL A 648 11.96 -0.83 38.04
C VAL A 648 12.36 -2.29 38.14
N ALA A 649 11.85 -3.12 37.22
CA ALA A 649 12.34 -4.47 37.00
C ALA A 649 12.33 -4.78 35.50
N GLU A 650 13.21 -5.69 35.10
CA GLU A 650 13.34 -6.18 33.73
C GLU A 650 13.23 -7.71 33.78
N GLY A 651 12.27 -8.24 33.04
CA GLY A 651 12.15 -9.66 32.78
C GLY A 651 13.14 -10.05 31.69
N HIS A 652 13.73 -11.22 31.88
CA HIS A 652 14.78 -11.72 31.02
C HIS A 652 14.21 -12.91 30.26
N LYS A 653 13.57 -12.63 29.12
CA LYS A 653 13.30 -13.63 28.09
C LYS A 653 13.79 -13.09 26.77
N ALA A 654 15.10 -13.20 26.61
CA ALA A 654 15.79 -12.71 25.43
C ALA A 654 15.37 -13.55 24.22
N SER A 655 15.42 -14.88 24.32
CA SER A 655 15.42 -15.75 23.15
C SER A 655 14.17 -16.62 23.02
N PHE A 656 13.73 -16.82 21.77
CA PHE A 656 12.50 -17.54 21.41
C PHE A 656 12.77 -18.59 20.32
N CYS A 657 12.19 -19.77 20.51
CA CYS A 657 11.75 -20.64 19.43
C CYS A 657 10.54 -19.97 18.74
N LEU A 658 10.51 -19.94 17.41
CA LEU A 658 9.38 -19.42 16.64
C LEU A 658 8.65 -20.59 15.96
N GLU A 659 7.41 -20.86 16.36
CA GLU A 659 6.59 -21.95 15.82
C GLU A 659 5.10 -21.63 15.74
N ASP A 660 4.36 -22.43 14.98
CA ASP A 660 2.91 -22.31 14.86
C ASP A 660 2.23 -23.16 15.94
N THR A 661 1.93 -22.55 17.09
CA THR A 661 1.22 -23.29 18.14
C THR A 661 -0.21 -23.61 17.74
N GLU A 662 -0.93 -22.65 17.16
CA GLU A 662 -2.30 -22.78 16.63
C GLU A 662 -2.55 -21.69 15.58
N CYS A 663 -3.55 -21.92 14.72
CA CYS A 663 -3.89 -21.03 13.61
C CYS A 663 -5.38 -20.75 13.57
N GLU A 664 -5.75 -19.60 13.00
CA GLU A 664 -7.14 -19.22 12.82
C GLU A 664 -7.77 -19.97 11.63
N GLY A 665 -9.08 -20.27 11.75
CA GLY A 665 -9.84 -20.93 10.68
C GLY A 665 -9.26 -22.27 10.23
N ASP A 666 -9.13 -22.43 8.91
CA ASP A 666 -8.64 -23.65 8.26
C ASP A 666 -7.13 -23.59 7.91
N ILE A 667 -6.39 -22.62 8.47
CA ILE A 667 -4.96 -22.42 8.19
C ILE A 667 -4.13 -23.55 8.82
N GLN A 668 -3.19 -24.09 8.03
CA GLN A 668 -2.32 -25.19 8.46
C GLN A 668 -1.02 -24.68 9.07
N LYS A 669 -0.64 -25.27 10.21
CA LYS A 669 0.67 -25.07 10.87
C LYS A 669 1.80 -25.55 9.96
N SER A 670 2.89 -24.79 9.91
CA SER A 670 4.06 -25.08 9.07
C SER A 670 5.37 -25.15 9.87
N TYR A 671 5.53 -24.34 10.90
CA TYR A 671 6.77 -24.22 11.68
C TYR A 671 6.69 -24.98 13.01
N GLU A 672 7.76 -25.69 13.34
CA GLU A 672 7.88 -26.47 14.58
C GLU A 672 9.35 -26.49 15.01
N CYS A 673 9.64 -26.17 16.27
CA CYS A 673 11.02 -26.07 16.75
C CYS A 673 11.66 -27.42 17.06
N ALA A 674 10.85 -28.46 17.26
CA ALA A 674 11.32 -29.81 17.53
C ALA A 674 12.25 -30.32 16.41
N ASN A 675 13.20 -31.19 16.76
CA ASN A 675 14.12 -31.82 15.81
C ASN A 675 14.93 -30.84 14.94
N PHE A 676 15.24 -29.65 15.48
CA PHE A 676 15.92 -28.59 14.73
C PHE A 676 15.16 -28.21 13.44
N GLY A 677 13.83 -28.19 13.54
CA GLY A 677 12.92 -27.84 12.46
C GLY A 677 13.07 -26.40 11.97
N GLU A 678 12.39 -26.08 10.88
CA GLU A 678 12.31 -24.69 10.41
C GLU A 678 11.50 -23.85 11.40
N GLN A 679 11.97 -22.64 11.69
CA GLN A 679 11.32 -21.71 12.60
C GLN A 679 10.73 -20.52 11.87
N GLY A 680 9.61 -20.03 12.39
CA GLY A 680 8.81 -18.94 11.87
C GLY A 680 7.41 -18.93 12.47
N ILE A 681 6.61 -17.92 12.13
CA ILE A 681 5.18 -17.86 12.48
C ILE A 681 4.42 -17.63 11.16
N THR A 682 3.61 -18.60 10.76
CA THR A 682 2.80 -18.54 9.54
C THR A 682 1.74 -17.45 9.64
N MET A 683 1.42 -16.82 8.51
CA MET A 683 0.35 -15.82 8.43
C MET A 683 -0.99 -16.40 8.92
N GLY A 684 -1.63 -15.72 9.87
CA GLY A 684 -2.88 -16.17 10.52
C GLY A 684 -2.69 -17.23 11.61
N CYS A 685 -1.43 -17.50 12.01
CA CYS A 685 -1.09 -18.34 13.15
C CYS A 685 -0.52 -17.52 14.31
N TRP A 686 -0.42 -18.14 15.47
CA TRP A 686 0.24 -17.56 16.63
C TRP A 686 1.18 -18.55 17.32
N ASP A 687 2.19 -17.97 17.96
CA ASP A 687 3.13 -18.66 18.83
C ASP A 687 2.75 -18.38 20.31
N MET A 688 2.53 -19.44 21.09
CA MET A 688 2.09 -19.34 22.48
C MET A 688 3.19 -19.78 23.45
N TYR A 689 3.70 -18.80 24.20
CA TYR A 689 4.56 -19.02 25.35
C TYR A 689 3.73 -18.95 26.63
N ARG A 690 3.38 -20.13 27.14
CA ARG A 690 2.53 -20.25 28.34
C ARG A 690 3.24 -19.78 29.62
N HIS A 691 2.44 -19.25 30.54
CA HIS A 691 2.86 -18.73 31.84
C HIS A 691 3.68 -19.71 32.71
N ASP A 692 3.55 -21.01 32.50
CA ASP A 692 4.25 -22.04 33.28
C ASP A 692 5.63 -22.44 32.73
N ILE A 693 5.96 -21.99 31.51
CA ILE A 693 7.29 -22.20 30.91
C ILE A 693 8.34 -21.42 31.72
N ASP A 694 9.56 -21.96 31.80
CA ASP A 694 10.66 -21.25 32.45
C ASP A 694 11.01 -19.94 31.70
N CYS A 695 11.57 -18.97 32.44
CA CYS A 695 11.86 -17.62 31.98
C CYS A 695 10.63 -16.78 31.55
N GLN A 696 9.42 -17.34 31.59
CA GLN A 696 8.18 -16.62 31.25
C GLN A 696 7.69 -15.75 32.43
N TRP A 697 8.52 -14.79 32.84
CA TRP A 697 8.22 -13.91 33.97
C TRP A 697 9.03 -12.61 33.96
N VAL A 698 8.64 -11.70 34.85
CA VAL A 698 9.53 -10.67 35.41
C VAL A 698 9.87 -11.07 36.85
N ASP A 699 11.15 -11.13 37.21
CA ASP A 699 11.56 -11.34 38.60
C ASP A 699 11.35 -10.02 39.38
N ILE A 700 10.39 -10.02 40.29
CA ILE A 700 9.97 -8.85 41.06
C ILE A 700 10.37 -8.95 42.54
N THR A 701 11.34 -9.81 42.88
CA THR A 701 11.77 -10.04 44.27
C THR A 701 12.19 -8.75 44.98
N ASP A 702 12.87 -7.85 44.25
CA ASP A 702 13.39 -6.58 44.79
C ASP A 702 12.43 -5.40 44.62
N VAL A 703 11.26 -5.63 44.01
CA VAL A 703 10.29 -4.58 43.72
C VAL A 703 9.42 -4.35 44.97
N PRO A 704 9.31 -3.11 45.48
CA PRO A 704 8.42 -2.81 46.59
C PRO A 704 6.94 -2.81 46.16
N PRO A 705 5.98 -2.87 47.09
CA PRO A 705 4.57 -2.62 46.77
C PRO A 705 4.35 -1.23 46.16
N GLY A 706 3.46 -1.12 45.19
CA GLY A 706 3.20 0.12 44.48
C GLY A 706 2.33 -0.04 43.22
N ASP A 707 2.15 1.08 42.53
CA ASP A 707 1.49 1.15 41.22
C ASP A 707 2.54 1.28 40.11
N TYR A 708 2.42 0.44 39.09
CA TYR A 708 3.38 0.23 38.02
C TYR A 708 2.68 0.17 36.66
N LEU A 709 3.48 0.25 35.60
CA LEU A 709 3.10 -0.10 34.24
C LEU A 709 3.86 -1.36 33.85
N PHE A 710 3.13 -2.39 33.44
CA PHE A 710 3.72 -3.56 32.83
C PHE A 710 3.74 -3.37 31.32
N GLN A 711 4.87 -3.63 30.68
CA GLN A 711 5.06 -3.43 29.25
C GLN A 711 5.72 -4.66 28.63
N VAL A 712 5.21 -5.07 27.47
CA VAL A 712 5.86 -6.05 26.60
C VAL A 712 6.09 -5.41 25.24
N VAL A 713 7.31 -5.53 24.71
CA VAL A 713 7.65 -5.07 23.36
C VAL A 713 8.13 -6.25 22.53
N ILE A 714 7.49 -6.52 21.39
CA ILE A 714 7.88 -7.57 20.43
C ILE A 714 8.79 -6.98 19.35
N ASN A 715 9.79 -7.75 18.91
CA ASN A 715 10.78 -7.33 17.92
C ASN A 715 11.33 -5.90 18.18
N PRO A 716 11.80 -5.63 19.41
CA PRO A 716 12.05 -4.26 19.89
C PRO A 716 13.16 -3.52 19.11
N ASN A 717 14.07 -4.28 18.50
CA ASN A 717 15.21 -3.77 17.76
C ASN A 717 14.93 -3.60 16.25
N TYR A 718 13.71 -3.90 15.78
CA TYR A 718 13.37 -3.91 14.36
C TYR A 718 14.31 -4.82 13.54
N GLU A 719 14.66 -5.99 14.10
CA GLU A 719 15.63 -6.91 13.50
C GLU A 719 15.07 -7.61 12.27
N VAL A 720 13.77 -7.90 12.30
CA VAL A 720 13.00 -8.48 11.21
C VAL A 720 11.97 -7.46 10.71
N ALA A 721 11.74 -7.47 9.40
CA ALA A 721 10.78 -6.61 8.73
C ALA A 721 9.34 -6.95 9.13
N GLU A 722 8.54 -5.93 9.42
CA GLU A 722 7.11 -6.03 9.66
C GLU A 722 6.35 -4.93 8.91
N SER A 723 5.06 -5.16 8.68
CA SER A 723 4.19 -4.21 7.96
C SER A 723 3.70 -3.07 8.85
N ASP A 724 3.58 -3.30 10.17
CA ASP A 724 3.35 -2.30 11.21
C ASP A 724 4.27 -2.63 12.40
N TYR A 725 4.78 -1.59 13.04
CA TYR A 725 5.53 -1.70 14.30
C TYR A 725 4.83 -0.95 15.44
N THR A 726 3.75 -0.21 15.13
CA THR A 726 3.05 0.64 16.10
C THR A 726 2.20 -0.17 17.10
N ASN A 727 1.94 -1.43 16.76
CA ASN A 727 1.20 -2.46 17.51
C ASN A 727 2.12 -3.48 18.24
N ASN A 728 3.44 -3.36 18.11
CA ASN A 728 4.40 -4.28 18.77
C ASN A 728 4.51 -4.07 20.30
N VAL A 729 3.91 -3.01 20.83
CA VAL A 729 3.96 -2.67 22.26
C VAL A 729 2.62 -3.00 22.89
N MET A 730 2.64 -3.72 24.01
CA MET A 730 1.49 -3.94 24.87
C MET A 730 1.75 -3.30 26.23
N LYS A 731 0.74 -2.65 26.82
CA LYS A 731 0.81 -2.05 28.15
C LYS A 731 -0.35 -2.47 29.02
N CYS A 732 -0.08 -2.65 30.31
CA CYS A 732 -1.07 -2.84 31.35
C CYS A 732 -0.79 -1.94 32.55
N ARG A 733 -1.85 -1.57 33.27
CA ARG A 733 -1.72 -1.04 34.63
C ARG A 733 -1.57 -2.20 35.60
N THR A 734 -0.63 -2.05 36.52
CA THR A 734 -0.30 -3.09 37.48
C THR A 734 -0.25 -2.53 38.88
N ARG A 735 -0.98 -3.14 39.81
CA ARG A 735 -0.93 -2.78 41.24
C ARG A 735 -0.43 -3.97 42.04
N TYR A 736 0.62 -3.76 42.80
CA TYR A 736 1.27 -4.79 43.61
C TYR A 736 1.21 -4.41 45.10
N ASP A 737 0.60 -5.25 45.94
CA ASP A 737 0.44 -4.98 47.38
C ASP A 737 1.50 -5.67 48.26
N GLY A 738 2.46 -6.39 47.66
CA GLY A 738 3.44 -7.20 48.38
C GLY A 738 3.03 -8.65 48.59
N HIS A 739 1.79 -9.03 48.27
CA HIS A 739 1.28 -10.41 48.38
C HIS A 739 0.54 -10.86 47.11
N ARG A 740 -0.12 -9.95 46.43
CA ARG A 740 -0.90 -10.14 45.21
C ARG A 740 -0.59 -9.03 44.23
N ILE A 741 -0.87 -9.32 42.97
CA ILE A 741 -0.75 -8.38 41.88
C ILE A 741 -2.06 -8.36 41.10
N TRP A 742 -2.50 -7.18 40.69
CA TRP A 742 -3.63 -6.99 39.80
C TRP A 742 -3.14 -6.34 38.53
N MET A 743 -3.43 -6.97 37.40
CA MET A 743 -3.17 -6.41 36.08
C MET A 743 -4.50 -6.09 35.39
N TYR A 744 -4.62 -4.87 34.88
CA TYR A 744 -5.87 -4.36 34.34
C TYR A 744 -5.63 -3.32 33.25
N ASN A 745 -6.65 -3.08 32.43
CA ASN A 745 -6.60 -2.22 31.24
C ASN A 745 -5.42 -2.61 30.31
N CYS A 746 -5.16 -3.91 30.15
CA CYS A 746 -4.18 -4.37 29.16
C CYS A 746 -4.67 -4.07 27.76
N HIS A 747 -3.81 -3.48 26.94
CA HIS A 747 -4.15 -3.12 25.56
C HIS A 747 -2.88 -2.95 24.73
N ILE A 748 -3.04 -2.99 23.42
CA ILE A 748 -1.98 -2.72 22.45
C ILE A 748 -1.77 -1.22 22.31
N GLY A 749 -0.52 -0.80 22.25
CA GLY A 749 -0.14 0.60 22.05
C GLY A 749 -0.82 1.16 20.80
N GLY A 750 -1.49 2.30 20.94
CA GLY A 750 -2.21 2.92 19.84
C GLY A 750 -3.53 2.23 19.45
N SER A 751 -4.03 1.26 20.23
CA SER A 751 -5.42 0.76 20.12
C SER A 751 -6.42 1.77 20.68
N PHE A 752 -6.02 2.70 21.54
CA PHE A 752 -6.87 3.78 22.03
C PHE A 752 -6.62 5.13 21.34
N SER A 753 -7.55 6.07 21.53
CA SER A 753 -7.34 7.49 21.18
C SER A 753 -6.28 8.13 22.08
N GLU A 754 -5.64 9.21 21.62
CA GLU A 754 -4.59 9.89 22.42
C GLU A 754 -5.11 10.37 23.80
N GLU A 755 -6.37 10.78 23.88
CA GLU A 755 -6.99 11.20 25.13
C GLU A 755 -7.18 10.01 26.09
N THR A 756 -7.66 8.88 25.57
CA THR A 756 -7.90 7.67 26.36
C THR A 756 -6.59 7.04 26.82
N GLU A 757 -5.56 7.03 25.97
CA GLU A 757 -4.20 6.61 26.32
C GLU A 757 -3.61 7.47 27.46
N LYS A 758 -3.78 8.79 27.39
CA LYS A 758 -3.37 9.69 28.49
C LYS A 758 -4.15 9.43 29.77
N LYS A 759 -5.45 9.14 29.69
CA LYS A 759 -6.25 8.75 30.86
C LYS A 759 -5.72 7.46 31.48
N PHE A 760 -5.32 6.48 30.68
CA PHE A 760 -4.67 5.26 31.18
C PHE A 760 -3.39 5.57 31.98
N GLU A 761 -2.56 6.52 31.53
CA GLU A 761 -1.33 6.93 32.23
C GLU A 761 -1.58 7.72 33.53
N HIS A 762 -2.74 8.36 33.69
CA HIS A 762 -3.05 9.21 34.86
C HIS A 762 -4.05 8.60 35.84
N PHE A 763 -4.97 7.76 35.40
CA PHE A 763 -6.06 7.21 36.22
C PHE A 763 -5.71 5.83 36.78
N SER A 764 -5.91 5.64 38.09
CA SER A 764 -5.58 4.42 38.84
C SER A 764 -6.74 3.42 38.97
N GLY A 765 -7.85 3.63 38.26
CA GLY A 765 -9.03 2.75 38.28
C GLY A 765 -9.30 2.05 36.95
N LEU A 766 -10.31 1.17 36.95
CA LEU A 766 -10.82 0.54 35.72
C LEU A 766 -11.50 1.60 34.84
N ILE A 767 -11.17 1.63 33.55
CA ILE A 767 -11.66 2.67 32.62
C ILE A 767 -13.19 2.57 32.43
N ASN A 768 -13.75 1.37 32.53
CA ASN A 768 -15.19 1.10 32.41
C ASN A 768 -16.05 1.58 33.61
N ASN A 769 -15.43 1.98 34.74
CA ASN A 769 -16.15 2.43 35.94
C ASN A 769 -16.48 3.93 35.94
N GLN A 770 -16.26 4.65 34.84
CA GLN A 770 -16.74 6.02 34.71
C GLN A 770 -18.25 6.03 34.41
N LEU A 771 -19.07 6.26 35.43
CA LEU A 771 -20.42 6.75 35.23
C LEU A 771 -20.33 8.07 34.45
N SER A 772 -20.90 8.10 33.24
CA SER A 772 -21.07 9.33 32.46
C SER A 772 -21.81 10.34 33.33
N THR A 773 -21.09 11.32 33.86
CA THR A 773 -21.70 12.53 34.39
C THR A 773 -22.24 13.29 33.19
N ARG A 774 -23.54 13.14 32.96
CA ARG A 774 -24.34 13.93 32.01
C ARG A 774 -24.10 15.43 32.16
#